data_AF-B4ELF7-F1
#
_entry.id   AF-B4ELF7-F1
#
_cell.length_a   1.000
_cell.length_b   1.000
_cell.length_c   1.000
_cell.angle_alpha   90.00
_cell.angle_beta   90.00
_cell.angle_gamma   90.00
#
_symmetry.space_group_name_H-M   'P 1'
#
loop_
_entity.id
_entity.type
_entity.pdbx_description
1 polymer ?
#
loop_
_entity_poly.entity_id
_entity_poly.type
_entity_poly.pdbx_seq_one_letter_code
_entity_poly.pdbx_strand_id
1 'polypeptide(L)'
;MEARFSAHRPVWRMLRHVLATMLLTGSVGTGAATACWKPIFTDEERRWIGDHPVVHIAVEANWHPIEYMRNGRHAGLVAGYLSAISRMTGLSFQTVPGTERGHAYDALAAGKVDLLPGVWRELVPDRIGAGALVSAPYLVGRLTVVTRNNSAMIFGLQRLKGRRIAIKGRGAVEYFVRHSGVPLHVLTFDSEELALAAVANGEADAALGVDVTILPIMRRQFTGQLYMSGMLADRPVSLAMLTRADLPILASIIDKSLAAIPVSETAEITRDSIELGDYGKPTIRSIVHYRAPVVLGVALALLTFAALAYLMWKSRAAAIRSKRDKAMFLAFVSHEIRTPMQTVLSSLEFLQRSRLSVQQGGRVDAAASAAETLLTLLDDILDYSRLESRKVTLSPQTVELDVWARQTVDLVRWRADRKTLALTLDVAGPPSVHVSIDPVRVRQIVLNLLVNAINFTAAGAVTLRVRYVAARHGRNGTLCLEVRDTGIGIAPDRLGHVFETYWQADRAPQPGSGGSGLGLAICRELVELMHGSITVDSTPYVETVFTVQLPVPAADGAPLAKSAAAAQALADATAAPVYRGAPRVLIVDDHETVRAALQDQCDALGCVGIVAGSGEDALRHLAQGRIDMVLLDCNLPDIDGYALARMIRQEEAARKARRVSIIAISAESGDMHRMLCLESGMDGVLGKPLRLDTLRQAIARWYPTDADNTLEVSTVP
;
A
#
# COMPACT_ATOMS: atom_id res chain seq x y z
N MET A 1 0.24 -6.01 26.53
CA MET A 1 0.07 -5.61 25.12
C MET A 1 -1.30 -5.99 24.53
N GLU A 2 -2.32 -6.27 25.36
CA GLU A 2 -3.64 -6.74 24.90
C GLU A 2 -4.77 -5.68 24.98
N ALA A 3 -4.51 -4.50 25.54
CA ALA A 3 -5.56 -3.51 25.81
C ALA A 3 -5.89 -2.53 24.66
N ARG A 4 -5.24 -2.64 23.48
CA ARG A 4 -5.44 -1.69 22.35
C ARG A 4 -6.28 -2.21 21.17
N PHE A 5 -6.77 -3.45 21.20
CA PHE A 5 -7.55 -4.03 20.10
C PHE A 5 -9.09 -3.97 20.27
N SER A 6 -9.61 -3.32 21.32
CA SER A 6 -11.08 -3.28 21.56
C SER A 6 -11.84 -2.26 20.70
N ALA A 7 -11.17 -1.31 20.06
CA ALA A 7 -11.83 -0.21 19.32
C ALA A 7 -12.27 -0.55 17.88
N HIS A 8 -11.88 -1.71 17.33
CA HIS A 8 -12.16 -2.06 15.92
C HIS A 8 -13.07 -3.28 15.70
N ARG A 9 -13.63 -3.85 16.79
CA ARG A 9 -14.56 -4.99 16.72
C ARG A 9 -15.84 -4.76 15.88
N PRO A 10 -16.47 -3.56 15.81
CA PRO A 10 -17.67 -3.41 15.00
C PRO A 10 -17.39 -3.43 13.50
N VAL A 11 -16.24 -2.91 13.06
CA VAL A 11 -15.85 -2.83 11.64
C VAL A 11 -15.58 -4.22 11.06
N TRP A 12 -14.89 -5.09 11.80
CA TRP A 12 -14.58 -6.46 11.38
C TRP A 12 -15.80 -7.37 11.33
N ARG A 13 -16.78 -7.17 12.23
CA ARG A 13 -18.07 -7.88 12.18
C ARG A 13 -18.88 -7.51 10.94
N MET A 14 -18.90 -6.22 10.60
CA MET A 14 -19.60 -5.72 9.41
C MET A 14 -18.95 -6.22 8.13
N LEU A 15 -17.61 -6.21 8.03
CA LEU A 15 -16.88 -6.75 6.87
C LEU A 15 -17.09 -8.26 6.68
N ARG A 16 -17.13 -9.03 7.77
CA ARG A 16 -17.44 -10.48 7.72
C ARG A 16 -18.84 -10.76 7.19
N HIS A 17 -19.82 -9.94 7.57
CA HIS A 17 -21.19 -10.11 7.07
C HIS A 17 -21.28 -9.76 5.58
N VAL A 18 -20.62 -8.69 5.14
CA VAL A 18 -20.58 -8.33 3.70
C VAL A 18 -19.89 -9.42 2.87
N LEU A 19 -18.74 -9.97 3.32
CA LEU A 19 -18.05 -11.05 2.62
C LEU A 19 -18.87 -12.36 2.60
N ALA A 20 -19.52 -12.71 3.71
CA ALA A 20 -20.37 -13.90 3.78
C ALA A 20 -21.58 -13.79 2.83
N THR A 21 -22.15 -12.58 2.70
CA THR A 21 -23.28 -12.34 1.79
C THR A 21 -22.86 -12.40 0.32
N MET A 22 -21.63 -11.97 -0.01
CA MET A 22 -21.08 -12.11 -1.36
C MET A 22 -20.74 -13.55 -1.73
N LEU A 23 -20.21 -14.36 -0.80
CA LEU A 23 -19.87 -15.77 -1.05
C LEU A 23 -21.11 -16.67 -1.20
N LEU A 24 -22.24 -16.32 -0.56
CA LEU A 24 -23.49 -17.08 -0.65
C LEU A 24 -24.25 -16.91 -1.99
N THR A 25 -23.83 -15.99 -2.86
CA THR A 25 -24.48 -15.75 -4.16
C THR A 25 -23.77 -16.39 -5.36
N GLY A 26 -22.65 -17.10 -5.14
CA GLY A 26 -21.74 -17.51 -6.22
C GLY A 26 -21.72 -18.98 -6.62
N SER A 27 -22.46 -19.90 -5.98
CA SER A 27 -22.29 -21.33 -6.26
C SER A 27 -23.58 -22.14 -6.19
N VAL A 28 -24.34 -22.13 -7.28
CA VAL A 28 -25.21 -23.25 -7.64
C VAL A 28 -24.91 -23.61 -9.09
N GLY A 29 -23.78 -24.30 -9.28
CA GLY A 29 -23.53 -25.05 -10.51
C GLY A 29 -24.24 -26.39 -10.39
N THR A 30 -25.36 -26.53 -11.08
CA THR A 30 -26.06 -27.81 -11.22
C THR A 30 -25.31 -28.69 -12.21
N GLY A 31 -24.62 -29.71 -11.72
CA GLY A 31 -24.15 -30.82 -12.57
C GLY A 31 -25.36 -31.60 -13.07
N ALA A 32 -25.52 -31.68 -14.40
CA ALA A 32 -26.54 -32.49 -15.04
C ALA A 32 -26.27 -33.98 -14.74
N ALA A 33 -27.16 -34.62 -13.99
CA ALA A 33 -27.16 -36.06 -13.85
C ALA A 33 -27.66 -36.70 -15.15
N THR A 34 -26.88 -37.61 -15.73
CA THR A 34 -27.29 -38.43 -16.87
C THR A 34 -28.47 -39.30 -16.47
N ALA A 35 -29.69 -38.93 -16.88
CA ALA A 35 -30.87 -39.75 -16.70
C ALA A 35 -30.76 -41.03 -17.54
N CYS A 36 -30.88 -42.19 -16.90
CA CYS A 36 -30.91 -43.49 -17.58
C CYS A 36 -32.37 -43.83 -17.90
N TRP A 37 -32.77 -43.76 -19.17
CA TRP A 37 -34.13 -44.14 -19.57
C TRP A 37 -34.28 -45.67 -19.56
N LYS A 38 -35.33 -46.16 -18.91
CA LYS A 38 -35.71 -47.58 -19.01
C LYS A 38 -36.39 -47.83 -20.36
N PRO A 39 -36.12 -48.96 -21.04
CA PRO A 39 -36.77 -49.29 -22.29
C PRO A 39 -38.27 -49.53 -22.07
N ILE A 40 -39.09 -48.69 -22.71
CA ILE A 40 -40.56 -48.67 -22.62
C ILE A 40 -41.25 -49.24 -23.87
N PHE A 41 -40.47 -49.71 -24.85
CA PHE A 41 -40.94 -50.13 -26.17
C PHE A 41 -41.19 -51.65 -26.26
N THR A 42 -42.24 -52.05 -26.98
CA THR A 42 -42.53 -53.46 -27.29
C THR A 42 -41.51 -54.04 -28.27
N ASP A 43 -41.50 -55.37 -28.45
CA ASP A 43 -40.63 -56.02 -29.43
C ASP A 43 -40.94 -55.57 -30.87
N GLU A 44 -42.21 -55.33 -31.17
CA GLU A 44 -42.67 -54.83 -32.46
C GLU A 44 -42.14 -53.42 -32.74
N GLU A 45 -42.24 -52.52 -31.75
CA GLU A 45 -41.72 -51.16 -31.84
C GLU A 45 -40.18 -51.14 -31.99
N ARG A 46 -39.48 -52.01 -31.26
CA ARG A 46 -38.01 -52.15 -31.38
C ARG A 46 -37.58 -52.63 -32.76
N ARG A 47 -38.30 -53.58 -33.35
CA ARG A 47 -38.05 -54.02 -34.74
C ARG A 47 -38.32 -52.89 -35.72
N TRP A 48 -39.44 -52.19 -35.57
CA TRP A 48 -39.79 -51.06 -36.44
C TRP A 48 -38.70 -49.98 -36.43
N ILE A 49 -38.17 -49.62 -35.25
CA ILE A 49 -37.05 -48.68 -35.10
C ILE A 49 -35.80 -49.17 -35.84
N GLY A 50 -35.49 -50.47 -35.75
CA GLY A 50 -34.36 -51.08 -36.45
C GLY A 50 -34.52 -51.05 -37.98
N ASP A 51 -35.74 -51.27 -38.47
CA ASP A 51 -36.06 -51.27 -39.90
C ASP A 51 -36.21 -49.85 -40.48
N HIS A 52 -36.56 -48.87 -39.65
CA HIS A 52 -36.81 -47.46 -40.02
C HIS A 52 -35.95 -46.50 -39.19
N PRO A 53 -34.62 -46.50 -39.34
CA PRO A 53 -33.74 -45.66 -38.53
C PRO A 53 -33.89 -44.15 -38.82
N VAL A 54 -34.52 -43.78 -39.93
CA VAL A 54 -34.72 -42.39 -40.37
C VAL A 54 -36.21 -42.10 -40.49
N VAL A 55 -36.65 -41.03 -39.83
CA VAL A 55 -38.02 -40.50 -39.92
C VAL A 55 -37.96 -39.14 -40.63
N HIS A 56 -38.67 -39.01 -41.75
CA HIS A 56 -38.68 -37.76 -42.52
C HIS A 56 -39.68 -36.78 -41.91
N ILE A 57 -39.22 -35.54 -41.66
CA ILE A 57 -40.02 -34.49 -41.04
C ILE A 57 -40.15 -33.26 -41.93
N ALA A 58 -41.25 -32.53 -41.77
CA ALA A 58 -41.40 -31.16 -42.26
C ALA A 58 -41.52 -30.20 -41.07
N VAL A 59 -40.80 -29.07 -41.13
CA VAL A 59 -40.70 -28.11 -40.02
C VAL A 59 -41.25 -26.75 -40.43
N GLU A 60 -41.85 -26.00 -39.50
CA GLU A 60 -42.20 -24.60 -39.73
C GLU A 60 -40.96 -23.72 -39.48
N ALA A 61 -40.20 -23.41 -40.53
CA ALA A 61 -38.84 -22.85 -40.42
C ALA A 61 -38.72 -21.45 -39.74
N ASN A 62 -39.82 -20.75 -39.45
CA ASN A 62 -39.82 -19.35 -39.02
C ASN A 62 -40.58 -19.08 -37.71
N TRP A 63 -40.86 -20.08 -36.88
CA TRP A 63 -41.59 -19.89 -35.60
C TRP A 63 -40.65 -19.79 -34.39
N HIS A 64 -39.87 -18.71 -34.32
CA HIS A 64 -38.92 -18.51 -33.23
C HIS A 64 -39.63 -18.29 -31.87
N PRO A 65 -39.17 -18.90 -30.76
CA PRO A 65 -38.15 -19.96 -30.64
C PRO A 65 -38.71 -21.38 -30.57
N ILE A 66 -39.98 -21.59 -30.94
CA ILE A 66 -40.66 -22.89 -30.89
C ILE A 66 -40.07 -23.85 -31.93
N GLU A 67 -40.02 -23.43 -33.19
CA GLU A 67 -39.51 -24.23 -34.31
C GLU A 67 -38.90 -23.29 -35.35
N TYR A 68 -37.62 -23.48 -35.68
CA TYR A 68 -36.95 -22.66 -36.69
C TYR A 68 -35.69 -23.35 -37.24
N MET A 69 -35.13 -22.79 -38.32
CA MET A 69 -33.87 -23.27 -38.89
C MET A 69 -32.70 -22.37 -38.46
N ARG A 70 -31.67 -22.95 -37.85
CA ARG A 70 -30.40 -22.27 -37.49
C ARG A 70 -29.25 -22.88 -38.27
N ASN A 71 -28.63 -22.11 -39.16
CA ASN A 71 -27.52 -22.58 -40.01
C ASN A 71 -27.85 -23.86 -40.80
N GLY A 72 -29.07 -23.97 -41.33
CA GLY A 72 -29.52 -25.15 -42.07
C GLY A 72 -29.84 -26.38 -41.22
N ARG A 73 -29.85 -26.26 -39.88
CA ARG A 73 -30.27 -27.33 -38.96
C ARG A 73 -31.54 -26.92 -38.23
N HIS A 74 -32.42 -27.89 -37.98
CA HIS A 74 -33.60 -27.71 -37.15
C HIS A 74 -33.21 -27.34 -35.71
N ALA A 75 -33.81 -26.27 -35.19
CA ALA A 75 -33.56 -25.70 -33.88
C ALA A 75 -34.85 -25.20 -33.21
N GLY A 76 -34.77 -24.96 -31.90
CA GLY A 76 -35.90 -24.52 -31.07
C GLY A 76 -36.44 -25.63 -30.16
N LEU A 77 -37.57 -25.34 -29.53
CA LEU A 77 -38.21 -26.24 -28.57
C LEU A 77 -38.53 -27.60 -29.21
N VAL A 78 -39.10 -27.60 -30.42
CA VAL A 78 -39.46 -28.85 -31.13
C VAL A 78 -38.23 -29.71 -31.39
N ALA A 79 -37.10 -29.11 -31.81
CA ALA A 79 -35.84 -29.82 -31.99
C ALA A 79 -35.30 -30.43 -30.68
N GLY A 80 -35.53 -29.76 -29.54
CA GLY A 80 -35.19 -30.29 -28.21
C GLY A 80 -35.96 -31.57 -27.87
N TYR A 81 -37.28 -31.58 -28.12
CA TYR A 81 -38.11 -32.79 -27.96
C TYR A 81 -37.70 -33.91 -28.91
N LEU A 82 -37.48 -33.62 -30.19
CA LEU A 82 -36.99 -34.62 -31.14
C LEU A 82 -35.63 -35.19 -30.72
N SER A 83 -34.74 -34.36 -30.17
CA SER A 83 -33.45 -34.83 -29.66
C SER A 83 -33.60 -35.77 -28.46
N ALA A 84 -34.52 -35.48 -27.54
CA ALA A 84 -34.84 -36.37 -26.43
C ALA A 84 -35.38 -37.72 -26.94
N ILE A 85 -36.32 -37.68 -27.89
CA ILE A 85 -36.88 -38.89 -28.54
C ILE A 85 -35.78 -39.67 -29.26
N SER A 86 -34.89 -39.01 -30.01
CA SER A 86 -33.76 -39.63 -30.70
C SER A 86 -32.82 -40.33 -29.74
N ARG A 87 -32.50 -39.73 -28.59
CA ARG A 87 -31.63 -40.36 -27.60
C ARG A 87 -32.29 -41.59 -26.95
N MET A 88 -33.62 -41.59 -26.79
CA MET A 88 -34.38 -42.72 -26.25
C MET A 88 -34.56 -43.88 -27.24
N THR A 89 -34.82 -43.55 -28.50
CA THR A 89 -35.23 -44.53 -29.53
C THR A 89 -34.08 -44.94 -30.46
N GLY A 90 -33.10 -44.06 -30.67
CA GLY A 90 -32.10 -44.19 -31.74
C GLY A 90 -32.56 -43.67 -33.10
N LEU A 91 -33.81 -43.21 -33.25
CA LEU A 91 -34.33 -42.67 -34.50
C LEU A 91 -33.64 -41.36 -34.89
N SER A 92 -33.37 -41.17 -36.17
CA SER A 92 -32.87 -39.93 -36.76
C SER A 92 -33.99 -39.17 -37.45
N PHE A 93 -34.30 -37.95 -36.99
CA PHE A 93 -35.29 -37.10 -37.63
C PHE A 93 -34.62 -36.18 -38.67
N GLN A 94 -35.00 -36.33 -39.94
CA GLN A 94 -34.40 -35.59 -41.05
C GLN A 94 -35.41 -34.69 -41.75
N THR A 95 -35.07 -33.40 -41.86
CA THR A 95 -35.92 -32.40 -42.52
C THR A 95 -35.89 -32.56 -44.03
N VAL A 96 -37.07 -32.65 -44.68
CA VAL A 96 -37.17 -32.74 -46.14
C VAL A 96 -37.22 -31.34 -46.76
N PRO A 97 -36.24 -30.94 -47.60
CA PRO A 97 -36.21 -29.61 -48.22
C PRO A 97 -37.47 -29.32 -49.04
N GLY A 98 -37.90 -28.05 -49.03
CA GLY A 98 -39.08 -27.61 -49.80
C GLY A 98 -40.44 -27.83 -49.11
N THR A 99 -40.45 -28.43 -47.91
CA THR A 99 -41.67 -28.65 -47.11
C THR A 99 -41.95 -27.52 -46.09
N GLU A 100 -41.05 -26.55 -45.97
CA GLU A 100 -41.01 -25.51 -44.92
C GLU A 100 -42.00 -24.33 -45.11
N ARG A 101 -42.77 -24.29 -46.22
CA ARG A 101 -43.58 -23.12 -46.63
C ARG A 101 -45.09 -23.34 -46.57
N GLY A 102 -45.62 -23.84 -45.45
CA GLY A 102 -47.06 -24.06 -45.27
C GLY A 102 -47.64 -25.29 -45.99
N HIS A 103 -46.81 -26.02 -46.75
CA HIS A 103 -47.15 -27.27 -47.43
C HIS A 103 -46.83 -28.51 -46.59
N ALA A 104 -46.55 -28.36 -45.29
CA ALA A 104 -46.21 -29.47 -44.41
C ALA A 104 -47.33 -30.52 -44.34
N TYR A 105 -48.59 -30.06 -44.24
CA TYR A 105 -49.76 -30.93 -44.26
C TYR A 105 -49.92 -31.66 -45.61
N ASP A 106 -49.68 -30.98 -46.73
CA ASP A 106 -49.72 -31.60 -48.07
C ASP A 106 -48.61 -32.63 -48.26
N ALA A 107 -47.41 -32.35 -47.74
CA ALA A 107 -46.28 -33.28 -47.77
C ALA A 107 -46.56 -34.54 -46.94
N LEU A 108 -47.22 -34.40 -45.80
CA LEU A 108 -47.65 -35.53 -44.97
C LEU A 108 -48.74 -36.35 -45.71
N ALA A 109 -49.74 -35.69 -46.27
CA ALA A 109 -50.82 -36.35 -47.02
C ALA A 109 -50.31 -37.07 -48.29
N ALA A 110 -49.30 -36.51 -48.95
CA ALA A 110 -48.65 -37.12 -50.12
C ALA A 110 -47.61 -38.20 -49.77
N GLY A 111 -47.41 -38.52 -48.48
CA GLY A 111 -46.42 -39.51 -48.03
C GLY A 111 -44.96 -39.09 -48.21
N LYS A 112 -44.69 -37.80 -48.46
CA LYS A 112 -43.32 -37.25 -48.62
C LYS A 112 -42.58 -37.08 -47.30
N VAL A 113 -43.33 -36.94 -46.20
CA VAL A 113 -42.81 -36.92 -44.82
C VAL A 113 -43.63 -37.85 -43.95
N ASP A 114 -43.00 -38.38 -42.91
CA ASP A 114 -43.57 -39.35 -42.00
C ASP A 114 -44.16 -38.70 -40.75
N LEU A 115 -43.62 -37.54 -40.34
CA LEU A 115 -44.03 -36.86 -39.11
C LEU A 115 -43.98 -35.32 -39.26
N LEU A 116 -45.02 -34.64 -38.79
CA LEU A 116 -44.99 -33.20 -38.51
C LEU A 116 -44.75 -33.02 -37.01
N PRO A 117 -43.60 -32.49 -36.59
CA PRO A 117 -43.22 -32.50 -35.19
C PRO A 117 -43.87 -31.36 -34.40
N GLY A 118 -44.35 -30.29 -35.04
CA GLY A 118 -45.05 -29.17 -34.38
C GLY A 118 -46.35 -28.80 -35.09
N VAL A 119 -47.49 -29.29 -34.59
CA VAL A 119 -48.82 -28.88 -35.06
C VAL A 119 -49.70 -28.37 -33.92
N TRP A 120 -50.57 -27.41 -34.22
CA TRP A 120 -51.65 -27.01 -33.31
C TRP A 120 -52.75 -28.07 -33.38
N ARG A 121 -52.80 -28.96 -32.38
CA ARG A 121 -53.71 -30.13 -32.31
C ARG A 121 -55.16 -29.78 -32.61
N GLU A 122 -55.68 -28.69 -32.04
CA GLU A 122 -57.09 -28.31 -32.18
C GLU A 122 -57.47 -27.91 -33.62
N LEU A 123 -56.50 -27.63 -34.51
CA LEU A 123 -56.73 -27.30 -35.92
C LEU A 123 -56.53 -28.49 -36.86
N VAL A 124 -56.09 -29.65 -36.36
CA VAL A 124 -55.81 -30.83 -37.20
C VAL A 124 -57.06 -31.39 -37.89
N PRO A 125 -58.22 -31.55 -37.22
CA PRO A 125 -59.43 -32.10 -37.85
C PRO A 125 -59.85 -31.32 -39.10
N ASP A 126 -59.71 -30.00 -39.06
CA ASP A 126 -60.08 -29.09 -40.16
C ASP A 126 -59.10 -29.14 -41.34
N ARG A 127 -57.91 -29.73 -41.17
CA ARG A 127 -56.81 -29.70 -42.16
C ARG A 127 -56.52 -31.02 -42.86
N ILE A 128 -56.58 -32.16 -42.15
CA ILE A 128 -56.28 -33.50 -42.71
C ILE A 128 -57.41 -34.53 -42.46
N GLY A 129 -58.40 -34.22 -41.61
CA GLY A 129 -59.49 -35.15 -41.31
C GLY A 129 -59.03 -36.45 -40.64
N ALA A 130 -59.69 -37.58 -40.93
CA ALA A 130 -59.47 -38.87 -40.27
C ALA A 130 -58.19 -39.63 -40.71
N GLY A 131 -57.40 -39.08 -41.64
CA GLY A 131 -56.21 -39.73 -42.21
C GLY A 131 -54.92 -39.59 -41.42
N ALA A 132 -54.97 -39.06 -40.18
CA ALA A 132 -53.78 -38.78 -39.37
C ALA A 132 -53.95 -39.16 -37.90
N LEU A 133 -52.82 -39.45 -37.25
CA LEU A 133 -52.70 -39.78 -35.84
C LEU A 133 -51.96 -38.64 -35.12
N VAL A 134 -52.56 -38.14 -34.04
CA VAL A 134 -52.04 -37.00 -33.27
C VAL A 134 -51.51 -37.49 -31.93
N SER A 135 -50.25 -37.19 -31.62
CA SER A 135 -49.62 -37.51 -30.33
C SER A 135 -50.24 -36.74 -29.18
N ALA A 136 -49.98 -37.17 -27.93
CA ALA A 136 -50.17 -36.36 -26.73
C ALA A 136 -49.51 -34.96 -26.87
N PRO A 137 -50.09 -33.90 -26.27
CA PRO A 137 -49.53 -32.57 -26.39
C PRO A 137 -48.32 -32.45 -25.46
N TYR A 138 -47.24 -31.89 -25.97
CA TYR A 138 -45.99 -31.74 -25.21
C TYR A 138 -45.70 -30.28 -24.82
N LEU A 139 -46.45 -29.33 -25.36
CA LEU A 139 -46.48 -27.93 -24.92
C LEU A 139 -47.91 -27.40 -25.01
N VAL A 140 -48.33 -26.62 -24.01
CA VAL A 140 -49.66 -25.98 -23.99
C VAL A 140 -49.48 -24.48 -23.79
N GLY A 141 -49.78 -23.71 -24.84
CA GLY A 141 -49.83 -22.26 -24.82
C GLY A 141 -51.26 -21.72 -24.81
N ARG A 142 -51.39 -20.40 -24.73
CA ARG A 142 -52.67 -19.68 -24.76
C ARG A 142 -52.62 -18.53 -25.75
N LEU A 143 -53.67 -18.41 -26.54
CA LEU A 143 -53.80 -17.29 -27.46
C LEU A 143 -54.08 -16.00 -26.66
N THR A 144 -53.21 -15.01 -26.85
CA THR A 144 -53.12 -13.81 -26.02
C THR A 144 -53.29 -12.55 -26.86
N VAL A 145 -54.10 -11.62 -26.34
CA VAL A 145 -54.31 -10.30 -26.93
C VAL A 145 -53.39 -9.29 -26.24
N VAL A 146 -52.61 -8.57 -27.05
CA VAL A 146 -51.73 -7.49 -26.59
C VAL A 146 -52.21 -6.15 -27.14
N THR A 147 -52.35 -5.15 -26.29
CA THR A 147 -52.83 -3.80 -26.64
C THR A 147 -51.94 -2.72 -26.00
N ARG A 148 -52.16 -1.44 -26.34
CA ARG A 148 -51.54 -0.31 -25.61
C ARG A 148 -52.13 -0.15 -24.20
N ASN A 149 -51.40 0.50 -23.28
CA ASN A 149 -51.70 0.65 -21.83
C ASN A 149 -53.11 1.16 -21.46
N ASN A 150 -53.83 1.78 -22.40
CA ASN A 150 -55.10 2.44 -22.14
C ASN A 150 -56.29 1.78 -22.87
N SER A 151 -56.19 0.48 -23.16
CA SER A 151 -57.24 -0.26 -23.89
C SER A 151 -58.04 -1.13 -22.92
N ALA A 152 -59.36 -1.20 -23.10
CA ALA A 152 -60.21 -2.10 -22.31
C ALA A 152 -59.74 -3.55 -22.43
N MET A 153 -59.83 -4.31 -21.34
CA MET A 153 -59.48 -5.74 -21.35
C MET A 153 -60.38 -6.51 -22.32
N ILE A 154 -59.74 -7.27 -23.21
CA ILE A 154 -60.40 -8.04 -24.25
C ILE A 154 -60.35 -9.53 -23.88
N PHE A 155 -61.48 -10.04 -23.43
CA PHE A 155 -61.69 -11.46 -23.18
C PHE A 155 -62.58 -12.04 -24.27
N GLY A 156 -62.03 -12.98 -25.05
CA GLY A 156 -62.73 -13.66 -26.14
C GLY A 156 -62.63 -12.99 -27.51
N LEU A 157 -62.65 -13.80 -28.56
CA LEU A 157 -62.43 -13.37 -29.95
C LEU A 157 -63.52 -12.42 -30.48
N GLN A 158 -64.76 -12.57 -30.01
CA GLN A 158 -65.89 -11.75 -30.45
C GLN A 158 -65.72 -10.26 -30.12
N ARG A 159 -64.99 -9.92 -29.04
CA ARG A 159 -64.71 -8.53 -28.67
C ARG A 159 -63.71 -7.83 -29.60
N LEU A 160 -63.07 -8.58 -30.49
CA LEU A 160 -62.17 -8.08 -31.52
C LEU A 160 -62.89 -7.74 -32.84
N LYS A 161 -64.21 -7.97 -32.94
CA LYS A 161 -65.01 -7.70 -34.14
C LYS A 161 -64.77 -6.28 -34.67
N GLY A 162 -64.41 -6.18 -35.96
CA GLY A 162 -64.17 -4.91 -36.64
C GLY A 162 -62.90 -4.16 -36.22
N ARG A 163 -62.06 -4.72 -35.34
CA ARG A 163 -60.77 -4.12 -34.98
C ARG A 163 -59.64 -4.56 -35.93
N ARG A 164 -58.60 -3.71 -36.03
CA ARG A 164 -57.36 -4.03 -36.74
C ARG A 164 -56.48 -4.90 -35.86
N ILE A 165 -56.30 -6.16 -36.25
CA ILE A 165 -55.57 -7.16 -35.48
C ILE A 165 -54.25 -7.47 -36.19
N ALA A 166 -53.14 -7.14 -35.54
CA ALA A 166 -51.80 -7.51 -36.00
C ALA A 166 -51.48 -8.94 -35.59
N ILE A 167 -51.05 -9.76 -36.54
CA ILE A 167 -50.59 -11.13 -36.29
C ILE A 167 -49.34 -11.43 -37.12
N LYS A 168 -48.54 -12.38 -36.66
CA LYS A 168 -47.56 -13.03 -37.53
C LYS A 168 -48.31 -13.81 -38.61
N GLY A 169 -47.99 -13.54 -39.87
CA GLY A 169 -48.56 -14.22 -41.02
C GLY A 169 -47.98 -15.61 -41.25
N ARG A 170 -48.64 -16.36 -42.14
CA ARG A 170 -48.27 -17.67 -42.68
C ARG A 170 -48.13 -18.79 -41.64
N GLY A 171 -48.72 -18.62 -40.47
CA GLY A 171 -48.72 -19.60 -39.37
C GLY A 171 -50.12 -20.04 -38.93
N ALA A 172 -50.17 -20.91 -37.92
CA ALA A 172 -51.42 -21.50 -37.42
C ALA A 172 -52.42 -20.45 -36.87
N VAL A 173 -51.91 -19.36 -36.28
CA VAL A 173 -52.75 -18.26 -35.76
C VAL A 173 -53.50 -17.54 -36.88
N GLU A 174 -52.86 -17.27 -38.02
CA GLU A 174 -53.54 -16.65 -39.18
C GLU A 174 -54.68 -17.53 -39.68
N TYR A 175 -54.42 -18.83 -39.81
CA TYR A 175 -55.45 -19.78 -40.22
C TYR A 175 -56.63 -19.78 -39.26
N PHE A 176 -56.37 -19.88 -37.95
CA PHE A 176 -57.41 -19.83 -36.92
C PHE A 176 -58.24 -18.55 -37.02
N VAL A 177 -57.59 -17.39 -37.11
CA VAL A 177 -58.28 -16.09 -37.17
C VAL A 177 -59.15 -16.00 -38.42
N ARG A 178 -58.65 -16.41 -39.59
CA ARG A 178 -59.40 -16.36 -40.86
C ARG A 178 -60.59 -17.33 -40.90
N HIS A 179 -60.50 -18.46 -40.20
CA HIS A 179 -61.56 -19.48 -40.15
C HIS A 179 -62.43 -19.42 -38.89
N SER A 180 -62.20 -18.43 -38.02
CA SER A 180 -62.91 -18.30 -36.74
C SER A 180 -64.39 -17.91 -36.86
N GLY A 181 -64.83 -17.47 -38.05
CA GLY A 181 -66.18 -16.94 -38.27
C GLY A 181 -66.41 -15.54 -37.68
N VAL A 182 -65.40 -14.89 -37.10
CA VAL A 182 -65.48 -13.51 -36.59
C VAL A 182 -64.92 -12.56 -37.65
N PRO A 183 -65.66 -11.50 -38.06
CA PRO A 183 -65.14 -10.54 -39.03
C PRO A 183 -64.10 -9.63 -38.37
N LEU A 184 -62.83 -9.89 -38.68
CA LEU A 184 -61.64 -9.22 -38.14
C LEU A 184 -60.84 -8.58 -39.28
N HIS A 185 -60.31 -7.37 -39.07
CA HIS A 185 -59.39 -6.74 -40.03
C HIS A 185 -57.96 -7.19 -39.72
N VAL A 186 -57.54 -8.28 -40.34
CA VAL A 186 -56.25 -8.91 -40.05
C VAL A 186 -55.12 -8.22 -40.82
N LEU A 187 -54.12 -7.74 -40.09
CA LEU A 187 -52.85 -7.23 -40.60
C LEU A 187 -51.77 -8.29 -40.33
N THR A 188 -51.20 -8.85 -41.40
CA THR A 188 -50.17 -9.89 -41.31
C THR A 188 -48.77 -9.29 -41.41
N PHE A 189 -47.87 -9.72 -40.52
CA PHE A 189 -46.47 -9.31 -40.49
C PHE A 189 -45.54 -10.54 -40.55
N ASP A 190 -44.28 -10.34 -40.95
CA ASP A 190 -43.31 -11.44 -41.05
C ASP A 190 -42.86 -11.99 -39.68
N SER A 191 -43.02 -11.20 -38.61
CA SER A 191 -42.61 -11.59 -37.26
C SER A 191 -43.56 -11.04 -36.18
N GLU A 192 -43.53 -11.65 -35.00
CA GLU A 192 -44.33 -11.19 -33.85
C GLU A 192 -43.82 -9.84 -33.31
N GLU A 193 -42.52 -9.55 -33.43
CA GLU A 193 -41.93 -8.25 -33.12
C GLU A 193 -42.55 -7.13 -33.97
N LEU A 194 -42.68 -7.35 -35.28
CA LEU A 194 -43.30 -6.39 -36.20
C LEU A 194 -44.79 -6.23 -35.92
N ALA A 195 -45.50 -7.32 -35.63
CA ALA A 195 -46.90 -7.27 -35.24
C ALA A 195 -47.11 -6.45 -33.94
N LEU A 196 -46.25 -6.64 -32.94
CA LEU A 196 -46.25 -5.84 -31.71
C LEU A 196 -45.88 -4.38 -31.98
N ALA A 197 -44.89 -4.12 -32.84
CA ALA A 197 -44.49 -2.76 -33.22
C ALA A 197 -45.65 -2.00 -33.88
N ALA A 198 -46.42 -2.63 -34.76
CA ALA A 198 -47.61 -2.04 -35.37
C ALA A 198 -48.66 -1.61 -34.33
N VAL A 199 -48.81 -2.38 -33.24
CA VAL A 199 -49.67 -1.98 -32.11
C VAL A 199 -49.03 -0.84 -31.30
N ALA A 200 -47.72 -0.86 -31.07
CA ALA A 200 -47.05 0.24 -30.37
C ALA A 200 -47.19 1.56 -31.15
N ASN A 201 -47.11 1.51 -32.48
CA ASN A 201 -47.20 2.65 -33.39
C ASN A 201 -48.63 3.14 -33.68
N GLY A 202 -49.67 2.38 -33.29
CA GLY A 202 -51.07 2.74 -33.56
C GLY A 202 -51.63 2.28 -34.91
N GLU A 203 -50.83 1.56 -35.69
CA GLU A 203 -51.22 0.96 -36.98
C GLU A 203 -52.22 -0.18 -36.80
N ALA A 204 -52.13 -0.89 -35.67
CA ALA A 204 -53.09 -1.91 -35.25
C ALA A 204 -53.71 -1.58 -33.88
N ASP A 205 -54.91 -2.10 -33.62
CA ASP A 205 -55.63 -1.89 -32.37
C ASP A 205 -55.23 -2.93 -31.30
N ALA A 206 -54.89 -4.15 -31.74
CA ALA A 206 -54.39 -5.22 -30.89
C ALA A 206 -53.48 -6.16 -31.69
N ALA A 207 -52.59 -6.87 -31.00
CA ALA A 207 -51.83 -8.00 -31.54
C ALA A 207 -52.35 -9.29 -30.95
N LEU A 208 -52.33 -10.36 -31.73
CA LEU A 208 -52.77 -11.69 -31.31
C LEU A 208 -51.65 -12.71 -31.58
N GLY A 209 -51.24 -13.44 -30.55
CA GLY A 209 -50.19 -14.45 -30.65
C GLY A 209 -50.20 -15.40 -29.46
N VAL A 210 -49.34 -16.40 -29.47
CA VAL A 210 -49.27 -17.39 -28.38
C VAL A 210 -48.44 -16.81 -27.24
N ASP A 211 -48.93 -16.92 -26.01
CA ASP A 211 -48.30 -16.36 -24.81
C ASP A 211 -46.81 -16.71 -24.66
N VAL A 212 -46.44 -17.96 -24.95
CA VAL A 212 -45.06 -18.45 -24.86
C VAL A 212 -44.10 -17.76 -25.83
N THR A 213 -44.58 -17.16 -26.92
CA THR A 213 -43.74 -16.45 -27.90
C THR A 213 -43.89 -14.93 -27.80
N ILE A 214 -45.14 -14.45 -27.69
CA ILE A 214 -45.43 -13.01 -27.78
C ILE A 214 -45.09 -12.25 -26.49
N LEU A 215 -45.23 -12.87 -25.31
CA LEU A 215 -45.00 -12.20 -24.03
C LEU A 215 -43.51 -11.92 -23.75
N PRO A 216 -42.56 -12.83 -24.01
CA PRO A 216 -41.14 -12.53 -23.89
C PRO A 216 -40.73 -11.31 -24.73
N ILE A 217 -41.18 -11.23 -25.99
CA ILE A 217 -40.91 -10.10 -26.89
C ILE A 217 -41.50 -8.81 -26.32
N MET A 218 -42.79 -8.83 -25.96
CA MET A 218 -43.48 -7.68 -25.38
C MET A 218 -42.76 -7.15 -24.14
N ARG A 219 -42.37 -8.04 -23.22
CA ARG A 219 -41.70 -7.68 -21.97
C ARG A 219 -40.30 -7.12 -22.20
N ARG A 220 -39.55 -7.63 -23.18
CA ARG A 220 -38.15 -7.27 -23.45
C ARG A 220 -38.02 -5.97 -24.25
N GLN A 221 -38.89 -5.76 -25.23
CA GLN A 221 -38.78 -4.68 -26.22
C GLN A 221 -39.82 -3.55 -26.04
N PHE A 222 -41.05 -3.88 -25.63
CA PHE A 222 -42.19 -2.95 -25.59
C PHE A 222 -42.66 -2.60 -24.17
N THR A 223 -41.75 -2.69 -23.19
CA THR A 223 -42.05 -2.45 -21.77
C THR A 223 -42.67 -1.06 -21.55
N GLY A 224 -43.82 -1.02 -20.89
CA GLY A 224 -44.52 0.23 -20.57
C GLY A 224 -45.24 0.88 -21.76
N GLN A 225 -45.24 0.23 -22.93
CA GLN A 225 -45.98 0.67 -24.12
C GLN A 225 -47.14 -0.30 -24.40
N LEU A 226 -46.85 -1.59 -24.36
CA LEU A 226 -47.79 -2.67 -24.63
C LEU A 226 -48.07 -3.50 -23.37
N TYR A 227 -49.30 -4.00 -23.29
CA TYR A 227 -49.84 -4.70 -22.15
C TYR A 227 -50.71 -5.86 -22.62
N MET A 228 -50.71 -6.93 -21.83
CA MET A 228 -51.57 -8.06 -22.05
C MET A 228 -53.02 -7.70 -21.68
N SER A 229 -53.89 -7.63 -22.68
CA SER A 229 -55.30 -7.21 -22.54
C SER A 229 -56.22 -8.37 -22.10
N GLY A 230 -55.86 -9.60 -22.46
CA GLY A 230 -56.60 -10.81 -22.06
C GLY A 230 -56.12 -12.07 -22.77
N MET A 231 -56.57 -13.23 -22.29
CA MET A 231 -56.36 -14.55 -22.90
C MET A 231 -57.67 -15.05 -23.51
N LEU A 232 -57.60 -15.73 -24.65
CA LEU A 232 -58.71 -16.47 -25.23
C LEU A 232 -58.71 -17.88 -24.61
N ALA A 233 -59.35 -18.01 -23.46
CA ALA A 233 -59.37 -19.25 -22.67
C ALA A 233 -60.14 -20.41 -23.34
N ASP A 234 -60.98 -20.10 -24.32
CA ASP A 234 -61.83 -21.04 -25.05
C ASP A 234 -61.07 -21.89 -26.09
N ARG A 235 -59.80 -21.55 -26.38
CA ARG A 235 -58.98 -22.24 -27.38
C ARG A 235 -57.53 -22.38 -26.91
N PRO A 236 -57.16 -23.50 -26.23
CA PRO A 236 -55.76 -23.76 -25.91
C PRO A 236 -54.95 -23.97 -27.20
N VAL A 237 -53.68 -23.56 -27.16
CA VAL A 237 -52.72 -23.84 -28.22
C VAL A 237 -51.92 -25.07 -27.79
N SER A 238 -52.45 -26.26 -28.08
CA SER A 238 -51.79 -27.52 -27.71
C SER A 238 -50.88 -27.97 -28.85
N LEU A 239 -49.57 -27.91 -28.63
CA LEU A 239 -48.58 -28.37 -29.58
C LEU A 239 -48.42 -29.89 -29.47
N ALA A 240 -48.59 -30.57 -30.59
CA ALA A 240 -48.50 -32.03 -30.71
C ALA A 240 -47.73 -32.43 -31.98
N MET A 241 -47.39 -33.71 -32.08
CA MET A 241 -46.81 -34.31 -33.29
C MET A 241 -47.93 -35.00 -34.10
N LEU A 242 -47.84 -34.95 -35.42
CA LEU A 242 -48.81 -35.54 -36.35
C LEU A 242 -48.12 -36.55 -37.27
N THR A 243 -48.64 -37.77 -37.33
CA THR A 243 -48.19 -38.79 -38.29
C THR A 243 -49.36 -39.29 -39.13
N ARG A 244 -49.05 -40.05 -40.18
CA ARG A 244 -50.05 -40.65 -41.08
C ARG A 244 -50.75 -41.84 -40.40
N ALA A 245 -52.02 -42.08 -40.75
CA ALA A 245 -52.80 -43.19 -40.19
C ALA A 245 -52.27 -44.59 -40.53
N ASP A 246 -51.47 -44.71 -41.59
CA ASP A 246 -50.78 -45.95 -41.99
C ASP A 246 -49.49 -46.22 -41.20
N LEU A 247 -49.08 -45.31 -40.30
CA LEU A 247 -47.91 -45.45 -39.42
C LEU A 247 -48.28 -45.52 -37.92
N PRO A 248 -49.14 -46.47 -37.48
CA PRO A 248 -49.58 -46.56 -36.08
C PRO A 248 -48.45 -46.93 -35.10
N ILE A 249 -47.44 -47.69 -35.56
CA ILE A 249 -46.28 -48.05 -34.73
C ILE A 249 -45.43 -46.81 -34.43
N LEU A 250 -45.19 -45.94 -35.43
CA LEU A 250 -44.51 -44.66 -35.21
C LEU A 250 -45.30 -43.77 -34.25
N ALA A 251 -46.62 -43.69 -34.39
CA ALA A 251 -47.47 -42.94 -33.45
C ALA A 251 -47.29 -43.43 -32.01
N SER A 252 -47.33 -44.75 -31.80
CA SER A 252 -47.12 -45.38 -30.49
C SER A 252 -45.73 -45.11 -29.91
N ILE A 253 -44.68 -45.19 -30.74
CA ILE A 253 -43.30 -44.87 -30.33
C ILE A 253 -43.22 -43.41 -29.86
N ILE A 254 -43.74 -42.46 -30.64
CA ILE A 254 -43.72 -41.04 -30.29
C ILE A 254 -44.46 -40.77 -28.98
N ASP A 255 -45.67 -41.31 -28.81
CA ASP A 255 -46.45 -41.11 -27.58
C ASP A 255 -45.76 -41.68 -26.34
N LYS A 256 -45.20 -42.90 -26.44
CA LYS A 256 -44.44 -43.50 -25.35
C LYS A 256 -43.19 -42.69 -25.03
N SER A 257 -42.47 -42.23 -26.05
CA SER A 257 -41.30 -41.38 -25.87
C SER A 257 -41.65 -40.08 -25.15
N LEU A 258 -42.67 -39.36 -25.63
CA LEU A 258 -43.13 -38.11 -25.00
C LEU A 258 -43.54 -38.33 -23.53
N ALA A 259 -44.26 -39.41 -23.24
CA ALA A 259 -44.68 -39.75 -21.88
C ALA A 259 -43.52 -40.08 -20.92
N ALA A 260 -42.37 -40.49 -21.46
CA ALA A 260 -41.21 -40.90 -20.67
C ALA A 260 -40.12 -39.83 -20.53
N ILE A 261 -40.27 -38.66 -21.19
CA ILE A 261 -39.37 -37.52 -20.98
C ILE A 261 -39.57 -36.99 -19.54
N PRO A 262 -38.52 -36.94 -18.70
CA PRO A 262 -38.61 -36.40 -17.36
C PRO A 262 -39.05 -34.93 -17.33
N VAL A 263 -39.75 -34.53 -16.26
CA VAL A 263 -40.18 -33.12 -16.05
C VAL A 263 -38.97 -32.17 -15.99
N SER A 264 -37.83 -32.61 -15.45
CA SER A 264 -36.59 -31.82 -15.41
C SER A 264 -36.03 -31.53 -16.81
N GLU A 265 -36.06 -32.53 -17.70
CA GLU A 265 -35.60 -32.40 -19.09
C GLU A 265 -36.57 -31.52 -19.90
N THR A 266 -37.87 -31.67 -19.68
CA THR A 266 -38.89 -30.77 -20.23
C THR A 266 -38.66 -29.31 -19.81
N ALA A 267 -38.37 -29.08 -18.52
CA ALA A 267 -38.09 -27.74 -18.00
C ALA A 267 -36.79 -27.15 -18.59
N GLU A 268 -35.77 -27.98 -18.82
CA GLU A 268 -34.51 -27.56 -19.45
C GLU A 268 -34.70 -27.21 -20.93
N ILE A 269 -35.37 -28.06 -21.71
CA ILE A 269 -35.73 -27.79 -23.11
C ILE A 269 -36.52 -26.47 -23.22
N THR A 270 -37.46 -26.27 -22.31
CA THR A 270 -38.30 -25.07 -22.25
C THR A 270 -37.48 -23.84 -21.86
N ARG A 271 -36.61 -23.93 -20.84
CA ARG A 271 -35.73 -22.83 -20.43
C ARG A 271 -34.79 -22.41 -21.56
N ASP A 272 -34.11 -23.36 -22.18
CA ASP A 272 -33.13 -23.08 -23.21
C ASP A 272 -33.76 -22.43 -24.46
N SER A 273 -34.98 -22.86 -24.80
CA SER A 273 -35.67 -22.37 -26.00
C SER A 273 -36.49 -21.10 -25.72
N ILE A 274 -37.22 -21.02 -24.60
CA ILE A 274 -38.19 -19.96 -24.30
C ILE A 274 -37.65 -18.90 -23.33
N GLU A 275 -36.83 -19.27 -22.34
CA GLU A 275 -36.30 -18.27 -21.38
C GLU A 275 -34.98 -17.65 -21.88
N LEU A 276 -34.11 -18.49 -22.46
CA LEU A 276 -32.81 -18.11 -22.98
C LEU A 276 -32.80 -17.88 -24.50
N GLY A 277 -33.97 -18.03 -25.15
CA GLY A 277 -34.15 -17.76 -26.57
C GLY A 277 -33.67 -16.35 -26.97
N ASP A 278 -33.22 -16.21 -28.21
CA ASP A 278 -32.74 -14.93 -28.73
C ASP A 278 -33.90 -14.06 -29.20
N TYR A 279 -34.50 -13.33 -28.26
CA TYR A 279 -35.54 -12.33 -28.52
C TYR A 279 -34.98 -10.92 -28.83
N GLY A 280 -33.73 -10.82 -29.31
CA GLY A 280 -33.08 -9.55 -29.65
C GLY A 280 -32.58 -8.74 -28.44
N LYS A 281 -31.95 -7.57 -28.63
CA LYS A 281 -31.37 -6.80 -27.50
C LYS A 281 -32.47 -6.11 -26.67
N PRO A 282 -32.44 -6.19 -25.32
CA PRO A 282 -33.38 -5.44 -24.49
C PRO A 282 -33.18 -3.93 -24.67
N THR A 283 -34.29 -3.19 -24.70
CA THR A 283 -34.24 -1.71 -24.76
C THR A 283 -33.65 -1.14 -23.48
N ILE A 284 -32.91 -0.02 -23.55
CA ILE A 284 -32.35 0.67 -22.37
C ILE A 284 -33.44 0.93 -21.32
N ARG A 285 -34.65 1.27 -21.76
CA ARG A 285 -35.82 1.50 -20.89
C ARG A 285 -36.21 0.26 -20.08
N SER A 286 -36.15 -0.94 -20.66
CA SER A 286 -36.49 -2.19 -19.96
C SER A 286 -35.42 -2.58 -18.95
N ILE A 287 -34.14 -2.35 -19.27
CA ILE A 287 -33.01 -2.54 -18.34
C ILE A 287 -33.16 -1.62 -17.12
N VAL A 288 -33.40 -0.32 -17.36
CA VAL A 288 -33.55 0.65 -16.27
C VAL A 288 -34.76 0.30 -15.39
N HIS A 289 -35.91 -0.07 -15.97
CA HIS A 289 -37.11 -0.39 -15.19
C HIS A 289 -36.91 -1.55 -14.21
N TYR A 290 -36.25 -2.64 -14.64
CA TYR A 290 -36.03 -3.82 -13.79
C TYR A 290 -34.77 -3.74 -12.91
N ARG A 291 -33.77 -2.94 -13.28
CA ARG A 291 -32.47 -2.86 -12.58
C ARG A 291 -32.23 -1.55 -11.82
N ALA A 292 -33.12 -0.56 -11.92
CA ALA A 292 -33.02 0.71 -11.18
C ALA A 292 -32.71 0.55 -9.68
N PRO A 293 -33.42 -0.30 -8.89
CA PRO A 293 -33.14 -0.42 -7.45
C PRO A 293 -31.73 -0.99 -7.19
N VAL A 294 -31.25 -1.91 -8.03
CA VAL A 294 -29.89 -2.47 -7.92
C VAL A 294 -28.84 -1.41 -8.24
N VAL A 295 -29.03 -0.66 -9.33
CA VAL A 295 -28.12 0.43 -9.73
C VAL A 295 -28.04 1.50 -8.64
N LEU A 296 -29.18 1.89 -8.06
CA LEU A 296 -29.23 2.87 -6.98
C LEU A 296 -28.53 2.35 -5.71
N GLY A 297 -28.73 1.09 -5.35
CA GLY A 297 -28.06 0.46 -4.22
C GLY A 297 -26.53 0.43 -4.37
N VAL A 298 -26.04 0.08 -5.57
CA VAL A 298 -24.60 0.10 -5.88
C VAL A 298 -24.02 1.51 -5.83
N ALA A 299 -24.72 2.49 -6.40
CA ALA A 299 -24.28 3.89 -6.37
C ALA A 299 -24.18 4.42 -4.93
N LEU A 300 -25.16 4.12 -4.08
CA LEU A 300 -25.14 4.51 -2.67
C LEU A 300 -23.99 3.84 -1.90
N ALA A 301 -23.74 2.55 -2.14
CA ALA A 301 -22.60 1.84 -1.55
C ALA A 301 -21.25 2.45 -1.96
N LEU A 302 -21.08 2.83 -3.22
CA LEU A 302 -19.86 3.49 -3.70
C LEU A 302 -19.68 4.88 -3.09
N LEU A 303 -20.75 5.68 -2.99
CA LEU A 303 -20.72 7.01 -2.38
C LEU A 303 -20.38 6.96 -0.89
N THR A 304 -20.99 6.03 -0.16
CA THR A 304 -20.69 5.83 1.27
C THR A 304 -19.25 5.37 1.49
N PHE A 305 -18.74 4.46 0.67
CA PHE A 305 -17.33 4.06 0.71
C PHE A 305 -16.38 5.22 0.43
N ALA A 306 -16.66 6.01 -0.62
CA ALA A 306 -15.87 7.19 -0.96
C ALA A 306 -15.86 8.24 0.17
N ALA A 307 -17.02 8.50 0.79
CA ALA A 307 -17.13 9.41 1.92
C ALA A 307 -16.32 8.94 3.13
N LEU A 308 -16.39 7.65 3.49
CA LEU A 308 -15.61 7.06 4.57
C LEU A 308 -14.10 7.13 4.29
N ALA A 309 -13.68 6.81 3.07
CA ALA A 309 -12.29 6.92 2.65
C ALA A 309 -11.78 8.36 2.77
N TYR A 310 -12.59 9.34 2.34
CA TYR A 310 -12.28 10.76 2.46
C TYR A 310 -12.16 11.22 3.93
N LEU A 311 -13.09 10.82 4.80
CA LEU A 311 -13.05 11.09 6.24
C LEU A 311 -11.80 10.51 6.90
N MET A 312 -11.41 9.28 6.53
CA MET A 312 -10.19 8.64 7.02
C MET A 312 -8.91 9.34 6.53
N TRP A 313 -8.88 9.75 5.27
CA TRP A 313 -7.75 10.50 4.72
C TRP A 313 -7.59 11.86 5.41
N LYS A 314 -8.69 12.60 5.58
CA LYS A 314 -8.70 13.91 6.25
C LYS A 314 -8.21 13.83 7.70
N SER A 315 -8.65 12.83 8.46
CA SER A 315 -8.21 12.65 9.85
C SER A 315 -6.73 12.30 9.96
N ARG A 316 -6.21 11.44 9.07
CA ARG A 316 -4.78 11.12 9.00
C ARG A 316 -3.94 12.34 8.65
N ALA A 317 -4.36 13.13 7.67
CA ALA A 317 -3.65 14.34 7.25
C ALA A 317 -3.54 15.37 8.40
N ALA A 318 -4.62 15.56 9.17
CA ALA A 318 -4.61 16.44 10.35
C ALA A 318 -3.66 15.93 11.45
N ALA A 319 -3.67 14.62 11.72
CA ALA A 319 -2.79 14.01 12.73
C ALA A 319 -1.30 14.14 12.37
N ILE A 320 -0.94 13.97 11.09
CA ILE A 320 0.44 14.12 10.62
C ILE A 320 0.89 15.58 10.74
N ARG A 321 0.02 16.54 10.39
CA ARG A 321 0.34 17.97 10.49
C ARG A 321 0.63 18.38 11.94
N SER A 322 -0.24 18.01 12.87
CA SER A 322 -0.04 18.32 14.30
C SER A 322 1.28 17.76 14.87
N LYS A 323 1.69 16.56 14.45
CA LYS A 323 2.99 15.99 14.87
C LYS A 323 4.17 16.77 14.28
N ARG A 324 4.08 17.18 13.03
CA ARG A 324 5.14 17.94 12.35
C ARG A 324 5.31 19.33 12.96
N ASP A 325 4.19 20.01 13.25
CA ASP A 325 4.19 21.35 13.85
C ASP A 325 4.79 21.32 15.26
N LYS A 326 4.46 20.31 16.08
CA LYS A 326 5.08 20.10 17.40
C LYS A 326 6.59 19.88 17.32
N ALA A 327 7.05 19.04 16.39
CA ALA A 327 8.49 18.77 16.23
C ALA A 327 9.26 20.00 15.74
N MET A 328 8.69 20.75 14.80
CA MET A 328 9.29 22.00 14.29
C MET A 328 9.33 23.07 15.37
N PHE A 329 8.27 23.21 16.17
CA PHE A 329 8.23 24.14 17.29
C PHE A 329 9.32 23.81 18.33
N LEU A 330 9.47 22.55 18.73
CA LEU A 330 10.52 22.13 19.67
C LEU A 330 11.92 22.41 19.13
N ALA A 331 12.17 22.13 17.85
CA ALA A 331 13.46 22.41 17.21
C ALA A 331 13.77 23.91 17.15
N PHE A 332 12.79 24.74 16.77
CA PHE A 332 12.92 26.19 16.74
C PHE A 332 13.18 26.77 18.14
N VAL A 333 12.35 26.42 19.12
CA VAL A 333 12.48 26.90 20.50
C VAL A 333 13.84 26.52 21.08
N SER A 334 14.35 25.32 20.78
CA SER A 334 15.67 24.93 21.27
C SER A 334 16.80 25.76 20.66
N HIS A 335 16.75 26.05 19.36
CA HIS A 335 17.75 26.92 18.74
C HIS A 335 17.71 28.34 19.32
N GLU A 336 16.52 28.90 19.48
CA GLU A 336 16.31 30.25 20.04
C GLU A 336 16.64 30.35 21.53
N ILE A 337 16.59 29.25 22.29
CA ILE A 337 17.04 29.22 23.69
C ILE A 337 18.56 28.97 23.77
N ARG A 338 19.12 28.15 22.88
CA ARG A 338 20.55 27.80 22.91
C ARG A 338 21.44 29.03 22.71
N THR A 339 21.14 29.86 21.71
CA THR A 339 21.95 31.04 21.38
C THR A 339 22.11 32.01 22.56
N PRO A 340 21.04 32.51 23.21
CA PRO A 340 21.19 33.39 24.37
C PRO A 340 21.84 32.69 25.57
N MET A 341 21.59 31.40 25.77
CA MET A 341 22.23 30.63 26.85
C MET A 341 23.75 30.48 26.65
N GLN A 342 24.21 30.30 25.42
CA GLN A 342 25.64 30.29 25.10
C GLN A 342 26.27 31.65 25.36
N THR A 343 25.59 32.75 25.03
CA THR A 343 26.07 34.11 25.35
C THR A 343 26.19 34.34 26.86
N VAL A 344 25.23 33.84 27.65
CA VAL A 344 25.29 33.88 29.12
C VAL A 344 26.48 33.08 29.62
N LEU A 345 26.70 31.86 29.09
CA LEU A 345 27.82 31.01 29.50
C LEU A 345 29.17 31.66 29.17
N SER A 346 29.36 32.19 27.97
CA SER A 346 30.58 32.92 27.59
C SER A 346 30.81 34.14 28.48
N SER A 347 29.76 34.89 28.84
CA SER A 347 29.86 36.04 29.76
C SER A 347 30.31 35.61 31.15
N LEU A 348 29.81 34.47 31.65
CA LEU A 348 30.21 33.90 32.92
C LEU A 348 31.66 33.38 32.89
N GLU A 349 32.09 32.75 31.79
CA GLU A 349 33.48 32.34 31.57
C GLU A 349 34.44 33.56 31.56
N PHE A 350 34.04 34.66 30.92
CA PHE A 350 34.80 35.91 30.95
C PHE A 350 34.91 36.49 32.37
N LEU A 351 33.82 36.46 33.14
CA LEU A 351 33.83 36.89 34.53
C LEU A 351 34.74 36.02 35.39
N GLN A 352 34.77 34.70 35.18
CA GLN A 352 35.69 33.79 35.90
C GLN A 352 37.18 34.10 35.65
N ARG A 353 37.52 34.70 34.50
CA ARG A 353 38.91 35.12 34.19
C ARG A 353 39.30 36.44 34.85
N SER A 354 38.36 37.16 35.45
CA SER A 354 38.61 38.41 36.16
C SER A 354 38.90 38.18 37.65
N ARG A 355 39.50 39.16 38.36
CA ARG A 355 39.77 39.04 39.81
C ARG A 355 38.47 39.14 40.61
N LEU A 356 37.86 37.99 40.91
CA LEU A 356 36.66 37.87 41.72
C LEU A 356 37.00 37.57 43.20
N SER A 357 36.18 38.07 44.13
CA SER A 357 36.22 37.60 45.53
C SER A 357 35.70 36.16 45.65
N VAL A 358 36.08 35.44 46.71
CA VAL A 358 35.66 34.04 46.95
C VAL A 358 34.14 33.85 46.90
N GLN A 359 33.36 34.80 47.43
CA GLN A 359 31.89 34.77 47.36
C GLN A 359 31.35 35.07 45.95
N GLN A 360 32.01 35.94 45.18
CA GLN A 360 31.61 36.25 43.80
C GLN A 360 31.95 35.10 42.85
N GLY A 361 33.13 34.49 43.00
CA GLY A 361 33.52 33.30 42.24
C GLY A 361 32.55 32.15 42.45
N GLY A 362 32.17 31.86 43.69
CA GLY A 362 31.16 30.83 43.99
C GLY A 362 29.78 31.11 43.37
N ARG A 363 29.37 32.37 43.22
CA ARG A 363 28.11 32.74 42.54
C ARG A 363 28.20 32.59 41.03
N VAL A 364 29.34 32.94 40.43
CA VAL A 364 29.58 32.77 38.99
C VAL A 364 29.64 31.28 38.63
N ASP A 365 30.31 30.46 39.45
CA ASP A 365 30.34 29.00 39.30
C ASP A 365 28.95 28.38 39.39
N ALA A 366 28.13 28.83 40.35
CA ALA A 366 26.74 28.38 40.49
C ALA A 366 25.89 28.77 39.28
N ALA A 367 26.06 29.97 38.74
CA ALA A 367 25.35 30.44 37.55
C ALA A 367 25.78 29.68 36.28
N ALA A 368 27.08 29.40 36.12
CA ALA A 368 27.62 28.64 35.00
C ALA A 368 27.10 27.19 35.02
N SER A 369 27.13 26.56 36.20
CA SER A 369 26.56 25.23 36.42
C SER A 369 25.06 25.16 36.11
N ALA A 370 24.30 26.19 36.52
CA ALA A 370 22.87 26.28 36.20
C ALA A 370 22.61 26.44 34.70
N ALA A 371 23.44 27.23 34.00
CA ALA A 371 23.33 27.42 32.55
C ALA A 371 23.67 26.15 31.75
N GLU A 372 24.74 25.45 32.12
CA GLU A 372 25.12 24.14 31.55
C GLU A 372 24.04 23.08 31.78
N THR A 373 23.45 23.06 32.98
CA THR A 373 22.35 22.15 33.31
C THR A 373 21.16 22.43 32.38
N LEU A 374 20.78 23.70 32.18
CA LEU A 374 19.64 24.09 31.36
C LEU A 374 19.85 23.75 29.87
N LEU A 375 21.07 23.91 29.36
CA LEU A 375 21.44 23.46 28.00
C LEU A 375 21.33 21.93 27.86
N THR A 376 21.82 21.19 28.87
CA THR A 376 21.72 19.72 28.90
C THR A 376 20.25 19.26 28.92
N LEU A 377 19.40 19.89 29.73
CA LEU A 377 17.95 19.60 29.75
C LEU A 377 17.30 19.83 28.37
N LEU A 378 17.70 20.91 27.69
CA LEU A 378 17.16 21.26 26.39
C LEU A 378 17.58 20.26 25.31
N ASP A 379 18.86 19.86 25.32
CA ASP A 379 19.40 18.84 24.43
C ASP A 379 18.73 17.48 24.67
N ASP A 380 18.53 17.08 25.94
CA ASP A 380 17.80 15.87 26.33
C ASP A 380 16.36 15.85 25.79
N ILE A 381 15.63 16.97 25.87
CA ILE A 381 14.26 17.09 25.36
C ILE A 381 14.23 16.94 23.84
N LEU A 382 15.19 17.55 23.14
CA LEU A 382 15.29 17.41 21.70
C LEU A 382 15.65 15.99 21.26
N ASP A 383 16.64 15.38 21.91
CA ASP A 383 17.07 14.02 21.61
C ASP A 383 15.94 13.03 21.85
N TYR A 384 15.19 13.17 22.95
CA TYR A 384 13.99 12.37 23.20
C TYR A 384 12.93 12.55 22.11
N SER A 385 12.65 13.78 21.67
CA SER A 385 11.69 14.06 20.58
C SER A 385 12.12 13.47 19.23
N ARG A 386 13.43 13.47 18.94
CA ARG A 386 14.00 12.86 17.73
C ARG A 386 13.93 11.34 17.78
N LEU A 387 14.18 10.74 18.94
CA LEU A 387 14.07 9.30 19.18
C LEU A 387 12.62 8.81 19.07
N GLU A 388 11.65 9.49 19.72
CA GLU A 388 10.21 9.14 19.65
C GLU A 388 9.69 9.17 18.20
N SER A 389 10.23 10.07 17.37
CA SER A 389 9.86 10.18 15.96
C SER A 389 10.59 9.22 15.01
N ARG A 390 11.45 8.33 15.54
CA ARG A 390 12.32 7.39 14.77
C ARG A 390 13.16 8.07 13.68
N LYS A 391 13.56 9.33 13.90
CA LYS A 391 14.36 10.10 12.94
C LYS A 391 15.88 10.00 13.19
N VAL A 392 16.31 9.20 14.16
CA VAL A 392 17.73 9.00 14.47
C VAL A 392 18.30 7.94 13.54
N THR A 393 19.30 8.31 12.74
CA THR A 393 20.08 7.39 11.90
C THR A 393 21.37 7.04 12.66
N LEU A 394 21.63 5.74 12.83
CA LEU A 394 22.87 5.25 13.45
C LEU A 394 24.02 5.29 12.44
N SER A 395 25.20 5.72 12.87
CA SER A 395 26.42 5.79 12.04
C SER A 395 27.51 4.89 12.62
N PRO A 396 27.45 3.56 12.40
CA PRO A 396 28.44 2.62 12.94
C PRO A 396 29.83 2.85 12.32
N GLN A 397 30.85 2.89 13.18
CA GLN A 397 32.27 3.06 12.84
C GLN A 397 33.10 1.98 13.55
N THR A 398 34.21 1.57 12.94
CA THR A 398 35.16 0.65 13.58
C THR A 398 36.00 1.40 14.61
N VAL A 399 35.94 0.95 15.86
CA VAL A 399 36.55 1.61 17.01
C VAL A 399 37.37 0.60 17.81
N GLU A 400 38.57 1.00 18.22
CA GLU A 400 39.36 0.27 19.23
C GLU A 400 38.77 0.54 20.61
N LEU A 401 38.26 -0.53 21.26
CA LEU A 401 37.48 -0.42 22.50
C LEU A 401 38.24 0.24 23.64
N ASP A 402 39.51 -0.12 23.82
CA ASP A 402 40.34 0.36 24.92
C ASP A 402 40.59 1.88 24.80
N VAL A 403 40.95 2.35 23.61
CA VAL A 403 41.17 3.77 23.33
C VAL A 403 39.89 4.57 23.53
N TRP A 404 38.77 4.10 22.98
CA TRP A 404 37.48 4.78 23.13
C TRP A 404 36.99 4.82 24.58
N ALA A 405 37.19 3.74 25.35
CA ALA A 405 36.79 3.67 26.75
C ALA A 405 37.60 4.63 27.62
N ARG A 406 38.93 4.69 27.44
CA ARG A 406 39.80 5.66 28.13
C ARG A 406 39.38 7.09 27.84
N GLN A 407 39.22 7.44 26.55
CA GLN A 407 38.75 8.76 26.13
C GLN A 407 37.39 9.12 26.73
N THR A 408 36.50 8.15 26.93
CA THR A 408 35.18 8.40 27.51
C THR A 408 35.25 8.67 29.01
N VAL A 409 36.05 7.91 29.75
CA VAL A 409 36.26 8.11 31.20
C VAL A 409 36.99 9.43 31.48
N ASP A 410 37.96 9.81 30.65
CA ASP A 410 38.70 11.07 30.79
C ASP A 410 37.80 12.31 30.72
N LEU A 411 36.67 12.26 30.00
CA LEU A 411 35.70 13.35 29.92
C LEU A 411 35.00 13.67 31.25
N VAL A 412 34.92 12.70 32.17
CA VAL A 412 34.24 12.84 33.46
C VAL A 412 35.17 12.73 34.66
N ARG A 413 36.46 12.43 34.44
CA ARG A 413 37.48 12.29 35.49
C ARG A 413 37.56 13.50 36.41
N TRP A 414 37.54 14.71 35.86
CA TRP A 414 37.56 15.94 36.65
C TRP A 414 36.39 16.07 37.65
N ARG A 415 35.21 15.52 37.31
CA ARG A 415 34.03 15.53 38.20
C ARG A 415 34.21 14.58 39.38
N ALA A 416 34.80 13.41 39.13
CA ALA A 416 35.15 12.46 40.17
C ALA A 416 36.24 13.02 41.09
N ASP A 417 37.28 13.66 40.52
CA ASP A 417 38.38 14.26 41.28
C ASP A 417 37.90 15.37 42.23
N ARG A 418 36.95 16.22 41.80
CA ARG A 418 36.32 17.25 42.66
C ARG A 418 35.59 16.68 43.87
N LYS A 419 35.06 15.46 43.77
CA LYS A 419 34.42 14.74 44.88
C LYS A 419 35.37 13.75 45.56
N THR A 420 36.65 13.72 45.18
CA THR A 420 37.64 12.74 45.68
C THR A 420 37.16 11.27 45.53
N LEU A 421 36.43 10.98 44.47
CA LEU A 421 35.95 9.63 44.15
C LEU A 421 37.00 8.86 43.36
N ALA A 422 37.19 7.56 43.67
CA ALA A 422 38.04 6.69 42.88
C ALA A 422 37.33 6.27 41.58
N LEU A 423 37.73 6.84 40.44
CA LEU A 423 37.20 6.49 39.12
C LEU A 423 38.11 5.48 38.41
N THR A 424 37.64 4.25 38.23
CA THR A 424 38.41 3.16 37.62
C THR A 424 37.83 2.70 36.29
N LEU A 425 38.71 2.28 35.37
CA LEU A 425 38.36 1.69 34.09
C LEU A 425 38.91 0.27 34.04
N ASP A 426 38.02 -0.69 33.78
CA ASP A 426 38.33 -2.11 33.63
C ASP A 426 37.93 -2.57 32.22
N VAL A 427 38.89 -2.76 31.32
CA VAL A 427 38.64 -3.25 29.96
C VAL A 427 39.02 -4.72 29.89
N ALA A 428 38.01 -5.60 29.87
CA ALA A 428 38.18 -7.04 29.84
C ALA A 428 38.04 -7.58 28.40
N GLY A 429 39.16 -7.99 27.79
CA GLY A 429 39.19 -8.59 26.46
C GLY A 429 40.61 -8.76 25.92
N PRO A 430 40.80 -9.36 24.72
CA PRO A 430 42.09 -9.32 24.02
C PRO A 430 42.56 -7.87 23.83
N PRO A 431 43.87 -7.58 23.89
CA PRO A 431 44.39 -6.27 23.54
C PRO A 431 44.00 -5.90 22.10
N SER A 432 43.63 -4.63 21.87
CA SER A 432 43.27 -4.07 20.56
C SER A 432 42.06 -4.69 19.85
N VAL A 433 41.00 -5.02 20.61
CA VAL A 433 39.72 -5.42 20.02
C VAL A 433 39.06 -4.25 19.30
N HIS A 434 38.74 -4.46 18.03
CA HIS A 434 38.01 -3.53 17.19
C HIS A 434 36.55 -3.97 17.03
N VAL A 435 35.62 -3.08 17.32
CA VAL A 435 34.17 -3.33 17.16
C VAL A 435 33.54 -2.26 16.28
N SER A 436 32.46 -2.62 15.59
CA SER A 436 31.65 -1.64 14.86
C SER A 436 30.52 -1.12 15.74
N ILE A 437 30.60 0.15 16.16
CA ILE A 437 29.61 0.84 17.01
C ILE A 437 29.40 2.26 16.52
N ASP A 438 28.29 2.91 16.87
CA ASP A 438 28.17 4.37 16.75
C ASP A 438 28.90 5.03 17.95
N PRO A 439 30.11 5.57 17.77
CA PRO A 439 30.95 6.02 18.89
C PRO A 439 30.34 7.20 19.66
N VAL A 440 29.47 7.99 19.01
CA VAL A 440 28.83 9.16 19.62
C VAL A 440 27.66 8.69 20.48
N ARG A 441 26.78 7.84 19.94
CA ARG A 441 25.59 7.36 20.65
C ARG A 441 25.91 6.40 21.79
N VAL A 442 26.89 5.50 21.60
CA VAL A 442 27.34 4.62 22.69
C VAL A 442 28.01 5.44 23.79
N ARG A 443 28.76 6.50 23.44
CA ARG A 443 29.38 7.40 24.42
C ARG A 443 28.34 8.17 25.20
N GLN A 444 27.27 8.63 24.54
CA GLN A 444 26.13 9.29 25.20
C GLN A 444 25.52 8.40 26.30
N ILE A 445 25.30 7.10 26.02
CA ILE A 445 24.81 6.15 27.01
C ILE A 445 25.77 6.05 28.21
N VAL A 446 27.06 5.84 27.95
CA VAL A 446 28.05 5.68 29.01
C VAL A 446 28.21 6.95 29.85
N LEU A 447 28.23 8.12 29.23
CA LEU A 447 28.31 9.40 29.93
C LEU A 447 27.09 9.65 30.82
N ASN A 448 25.87 9.36 30.34
CA ASN A 448 24.67 9.49 31.15
C ASN A 448 24.70 8.58 32.39
N LEU A 449 25.20 7.36 32.26
CA LEU A 449 25.36 6.43 33.38
C LEU A 449 26.47 6.87 34.35
N LEU A 450 27.64 7.28 33.84
CA LEU A 450 28.78 7.72 34.66
C LEU A 450 28.48 9.01 35.43
N VAL A 451 27.84 9.98 34.78
CA VAL A 451 27.45 11.24 35.44
C VAL A 451 26.44 10.96 36.56
N ASN A 452 25.47 10.07 36.34
CA ASN A 452 24.55 9.65 37.39
C ASN A 452 25.30 8.97 38.56
N ALA A 453 26.18 8.01 38.28
CA ALA A 453 27.00 7.33 39.29
C ALA A 453 27.85 8.30 40.14
N ILE A 454 28.49 9.29 39.51
CA ILE A 454 29.28 10.33 40.18
C ILE A 454 28.37 11.27 41.00
N ASN A 455 27.18 11.59 40.50
CA ASN A 455 26.25 12.48 41.19
C ASN A 455 25.71 11.85 42.49
N PHE A 456 25.39 10.55 42.47
CA PHE A 456 24.77 9.83 43.59
C PHE A 456 25.76 9.11 44.52
N THR A 457 27.06 9.17 44.23
CA THR A 457 28.13 8.71 45.13
C THR A 457 28.78 9.91 45.82
N ALA A 458 28.69 9.96 47.17
CA ALA A 458 29.30 11.03 47.96
C ALA A 458 30.77 10.76 48.27
N ALA A 459 31.12 9.51 48.61
CA ALA A 459 32.48 9.02 48.84
C ALA A 459 32.54 7.55 48.40
N GLY A 460 33.71 7.09 47.93
CA GLY A 460 33.91 5.72 47.46
C GLY A 460 34.42 5.66 46.02
N ALA A 461 33.89 4.72 45.24
CA ALA A 461 34.39 4.42 43.90
C ALA A 461 33.29 4.33 42.85
N VAL A 462 33.65 4.69 41.62
CA VAL A 462 32.85 4.48 40.40
C VAL A 462 33.74 3.71 39.41
N THR A 463 33.21 2.63 38.85
CA THR A 463 33.94 1.76 37.94
C THR A 463 33.18 1.61 36.62
N LEU A 464 33.84 1.88 35.50
CA LEU A 464 33.38 1.48 34.18
C LEU A 464 34.07 0.17 33.81
N ARG A 465 33.30 -0.90 33.62
CA ARG A 465 33.79 -2.15 33.04
C ARG A 465 33.30 -2.30 31.61
N VAL A 466 34.22 -2.53 30.68
CA VAL A 466 33.94 -2.72 29.25
C VAL A 466 34.41 -4.10 28.86
N ARG A 467 33.51 -4.96 28.38
CA ARG A 467 33.82 -6.33 27.99
C ARG A 467 33.21 -6.67 26.64
N TYR A 468 34.00 -7.23 25.73
CA TYR A 468 33.48 -7.77 24.48
C TYR A 468 33.48 -9.30 24.52
N VAL A 469 32.32 -9.89 24.22
CA VAL A 469 32.12 -11.34 24.14
C VAL A 469 31.89 -11.72 22.68
N ALA A 470 32.89 -12.34 22.06
CA ALA A 470 32.76 -12.85 20.71
C ALA A 470 31.66 -13.93 20.63
N ALA A 471 30.82 -13.87 19.60
CA ALA A 471 29.83 -14.90 19.37
C ALA A 471 30.43 -16.14 18.70
N ARG A 472 29.84 -17.31 18.95
CA ARG A 472 30.14 -18.54 18.20
C ARG A 472 29.33 -18.56 16.91
N HIS A 473 29.97 -18.90 15.78
CA HIS A 473 29.33 -19.22 14.49
C HIS A 473 28.58 -18.05 13.81
N GLY A 474 29.31 -17.01 13.36
CA GLY A 474 28.79 -16.04 12.37
C GLY A 474 27.69 -15.07 12.85
N ARG A 475 27.44 -14.98 14.16
CA ARG A 475 26.55 -13.97 14.77
C ARG A 475 27.37 -12.77 15.27
N ASN A 476 26.73 -11.62 15.45
CA ASN A 476 27.34 -10.47 16.12
C ASN A 476 27.77 -10.86 17.54
N GLY A 477 28.94 -10.40 17.98
CA GLY A 477 29.33 -10.50 19.38
C GLY A 477 28.54 -9.53 20.26
N THR A 478 28.76 -9.60 21.57
CA THR A 478 28.07 -8.75 22.53
C THR A 478 29.06 -7.84 23.23
N LEU A 479 28.89 -6.53 23.07
CA LEU A 479 29.56 -5.52 23.88
C LEU A 479 28.77 -5.30 25.17
N CYS A 480 29.42 -5.54 26.30
CA CYS A 480 28.88 -5.38 27.64
C CYS A 480 29.56 -4.18 28.31
N LEU A 481 28.75 -3.19 28.70
CA LEU A 481 29.19 -1.98 29.40
C LEU A 481 28.53 -1.97 30.78
N GLU A 482 29.33 -2.04 31.83
CA GLU A 482 28.87 -2.03 33.22
C GLU A 482 29.36 -0.77 33.91
N VAL A 483 28.45 0.05 34.44
CA VAL A 483 28.78 1.19 35.31
C VAL A 483 28.36 0.83 36.72
N ARG A 484 29.36 0.74 37.60
CA ARG A 484 29.20 0.39 39.02
C ARG A 484 29.53 1.58 39.90
N ASP A 485 28.71 1.84 40.90
CA ASP A 485 28.98 2.84 41.92
C ASP A 485 28.70 2.32 43.34
N THR A 486 29.43 2.85 44.31
CA THR A 486 29.27 2.56 45.74
C THR A 486 28.40 3.62 46.44
N GLY A 487 27.42 4.17 45.72
CA GLY A 487 26.59 5.28 46.18
C GLY A 487 25.42 4.85 47.08
N ILE A 488 24.41 5.72 47.15
CA ILE A 488 23.22 5.53 48.00
C ILE A 488 22.34 4.34 47.61
N GLY A 489 22.57 3.73 46.45
CA GLY A 489 21.71 2.67 45.92
C GLY A 489 20.29 3.15 45.58
N ILE A 490 19.49 2.25 45.00
CA ILE A 490 18.11 2.47 44.58
C ILE A 490 17.21 1.48 45.34
N ALA A 491 16.13 1.98 45.92
CA ALA A 491 15.16 1.15 46.64
C ALA A 491 14.41 0.19 45.68
N PRO A 492 14.08 -1.06 46.08
CA PRO A 492 13.51 -2.07 45.18
C PRO A 492 12.18 -1.66 44.53
N ASP A 493 11.36 -0.88 45.25
CA ASP A 493 10.09 -0.30 44.77
C ASP A 493 10.30 0.73 43.64
N ARG A 494 11.52 1.26 43.49
CA ARG A 494 11.86 2.29 42.52
C ARG A 494 12.52 1.75 41.26
N LEU A 495 13.10 0.55 41.31
CA LEU A 495 13.82 -0.07 40.18
C LEU A 495 12.93 -0.23 38.92
N GLY A 496 11.62 -0.42 39.09
CA GLY A 496 10.68 -0.52 37.96
C GLY A 496 10.46 0.79 37.20
N HIS A 497 10.75 1.93 37.82
CA HIS A 497 10.40 3.26 37.30
C HIS A 497 11.61 4.09 36.84
N VAL A 498 12.84 3.64 37.10
CA VAL A 498 14.07 4.43 36.82
C VAL A 498 14.29 4.75 35.33
N PHE A 499 13.65 4.01 34.42
CA PHE A 499 13.71 4.27 32.96
C PHE A 499 12.48 5.02 32.42
N GLU A 500 11.52 5.41 33.26
CA GLU A 500 10.36 6.20 32.86
C GLU A 500 10.75 7.66 32.60
N THR A 501 10.10 8.27 31.60
CA THR A 501 10.36 9.65 31.19
C THR A 501 9.93 10.63 32.29
N TYR A 502 10.78 11.61 32.61
CA TYR A 502 10.53 12.64 33.64
C TYR A 502 10.41 12.13 35.07
N TRP A 503 10.82 10.89 35.32
CA TRP A 503 10.78 10.31 36.66
C TRP A 503 12.02 10.71 37.47
N GLN A 504 11.80 11.22 38.69
CA GLN A 504 12.83 11.58 39.67
C GLN A 504 12.40 11.03 41.04
N ALA A 505 13.32 10.40 41.77
CA ALA A 505 13.09 10.02 43.16
C ALA A 505 13.00 11.27 44.05
N ASP A 506 12.06 11.29 45.00
CA ASP A 506 11.72 12.43 45.87
C ASP A 506 12.93 13.26 46.34
N ARG A 507 12.80 14.60 46.22
CA ARG A 507 13.81 15.62 46.56
C ARG A 507 14.44 15.38 47.95
N ALA A 508 15.68 14.91 48.00
CA ALA A 508 16.56 15.10 49.16
C ALA A 508 17.15 16.55 49.15
N PRO A 509 17.37 17.18 50.31
CA PRO A 509 17.54 18.64 50.43
C PRO A 509 18.97 19.13 50.16
N GLN A 510 19.57 18.76 49.03
CA GLN A 510 20.82 19.40 48.58
C GLN A 510 20.58 20.24 47.31
N PRO A 511 20.84 21.56 47.35
CA PRO A 511 20.76 22.41 46.18
C PRO A 511 21.80 21.96 45.12
N GLY A 512 21.34 21.50 43.95
CA GLY A 512 22.19 21.27 42.78
C GLY A 512 22.31 19.84 42.24
N SER A 513 21.61 18.83 42.77
CA SER A 513 21.75 17.42 42.33
C SER A 513 20.58 16.84 41.50
N GLY A 514 19.63 17.64 41.04
CA GLY A 514 18.48 17.17 40.25
C GLY A 514 18.72 17.22 38.74
N GLY A 515 18.93 16.08 38.07
CA GLY A 515 19.00 15.96 36.60
C GLY A 515 17.61 15.89 35.92
N SER A 516 17.53 15.92 34.58
CA SER A 516 16.29 15.97 33.78
C SER A 516 15.24 14.87 34.06
N GLY A 517 15.66 13.73 34.59
CA GLY A 517 14.85 12.49 34.54
C GLY A 517 14.69 11.94 33.11
N LEU A 518 15.44 12.46 32.13
CA LEU A 518 15.42 11.99 30.74
C LEU A 518 16.64 11.12 30.39
N GLY A 519 17.77 11.31 31.06
CA GLY A 519 19.02 10.62 30.73
C GLY A 519 18.92 9.09 30.66
N LEU A 520 18.24 8.46 31.62
CA LEU A 520 18.03 6.99 31.62
C LEU A 520 16.99 6.55 30.57
N ALA A 521 15.96 7.35 30.31
CA ALA A 521 14.99 7.08 29.25
C ALA A 521 15.65 7.15 27.85
N ILE A 522 16.56 8.12 27.64
CA ILE A 522 17.39 8.25 26.43
C ILE A 522 18.31 7.03 26.29
N CYS A 523 18.94 6.57 27.39
CA CYS A 523 19.74 5.34 27.37
C CYS A 523 18.92 4.15 26.90
N ARG A 524 17.71 3.95 27.43
CA ARG A 524 16.83 2.84 27.01
C ARG A 524 16.48 2.92 25.53
N GLU A 525 16.02 4.07 25.04
CA GLU A 525 15.66 4.26 23.63
C GLU A 525 16.85 4.03 22.68
N LEU A 526 18.04 4.54 23.01
CA LEU A 526 19.25 4.32 22.21
C LEU A 526 19.68 2.86 22.20
N VAL A 527 19.59 2.18 23.35
CA VAL A 527 19.90 0.74 23.47
C VAL A 527 18.90 -0.10 22.66
N GLU A 528 17.60 0.20 22.74
CA GLU A 528 16.56 -0.47 21.95
C GLU A 528 16.75 -0.23 20.44
N LEU A 529 17.09 0.99 20.02
CA LEU A 529 17.42 1.35 18.64
C LEU A 529 18.64 0.56 18.12
N MET A 530 19.61 0.26 18.98
CA MET A 530 20.77 -0.58 18.69
C MET A 530 20.54 -2.07 18.91
N HIS A 531 19.29 -2.50 19.12
CA HIS A 531 18.90 -3.90 19.38
C HIS A 531 19.56 -4.54 20.61
N GLY A 532 19.92 -3.73 21.60
CA GLY A 532 20.51 -4.18 22.85
C GLY A 532 19.52 -4.28 24.01
N SER A 533 20.06 -4.48 25.21
CA SER A 533 19.31 -4.44 26.47
C SER A 533 20.06 -3.62 27.54
N ILE A 534 19.31 -2.97 28.43
CA ILE A 534 19.83 -2.26 29.59
C ILE A 534 19.12 -2.77 30.85
N THR A 535 19.88 -3.11 31.87
CA THR A 535 19.38 -3.61 33.16
C THR A 535 20.05 -2.86 34.31
N VAL A 536 19.41 -2.86 35.47
CA VAL A 536 19.95 -2.28 36.71
C VAL A 536 19.82 -3.30 37.83
N ASP A 537 20.88 -3.44 38.61
CA ASP A 537 20.89 -4.13 39.90
C ASP A 537 21.37 -3.14 40.96
N SER A 538 20.66 -3.02 42.07
CA SER A 538 21.00 -2.05 43.10
C SER A 538 20.56 -2.53 44.47
N THR A 539 21.44 -2.35 45.44
CA THR A 539 21.15 -2.56 46.85
C THR A 539 21.31 -1.23 47.59
N PRO A 540 20.28 -0.73 48.29
CA PRO A 540 20.34 0.53 49.03
C PRO A 540 21.57 0.62 49.94
N TYR A 541 22.30 1.73 49.83
CA TYR A 541 23.51 2.07 50.58
C TYR A 541 24.69 1.11 50.40
N VAL A 542 24.65 0.24 49.38
CA VAL A 542 25.73 -0.70 49.07
C VAL A 542 26.32 -0.40 47.69
N GLU A 543 25.53 -0.60 46.65
CA GLU A 543 25.98 -0.38 45.27
C GLU A 543 24.82 -0.24 44.28
N THR A 544 25.11 0.36 43.13
CA THR A 544 24.27 0.31 41.92
C THR A 544 25.12 -0.13 40.74
N VAL A 545 24.59 -1.04 39.93
CA VAL A 545 25.22 -1.55 38.72
C VAL A 545 24.25 -1.42 37.56
N PHE A 546 24.56 -0.55 36.61
CA PHE A 546 23.87 -0.49 35.32
C PHE A 546 24.64 -1.32 34.29
N THR A 547 23.94 -2.23 33.63
CA THR A 547 24.53 -3.14 32.62
C THR A 547 23.85 -2.91 31.28
N VAL A 548 24.64 -2.55 30.26
CA VAL A 548 24.20 -2.38 28.87
C VAL A 548 24.83 -3.46 28.00
N GLN A 549 24.01 -4.16 27.21
CA GLN A 549 24.44 -5.20 26.28
C GLN A 549 24.05 -4.81 24.85
N LEU A 550 25.03 -4.66 23.96
CA LEU A 550 24.81 -4.28 22.56
C LEU A 550 25.31 -5.40 21.62
N PRO A 551 24.50 -5.85 20.64
CA PRO A 551 24.95 -6.79 19.62
C PRO A 551 25.82 -6.06 18.57
N VAL A 552 27.13 -6.26 18.64
CA VAL A 552 28.10 -5.57 17.76
C VAL A 552 28.96 -6.59 17.01
N PRO A 553 29.17 -6.45 15.70
CA PRO A 553 30.09 -7.31 14.98
C PRO A 553 31.54 -6.99 15.38
N ALA A 554 32.36 -8.04 15.56
CA ALA A 554 33.81 -7.88 15.56
C ALA A 554 34.25 -7.47 14.16
N ALA A 555 35.14 -6.48 14.08
CA ALA A 555 35.91 -6.28 12.87
C ALA A 555 37.08 -7.28 12.91
N ASP A 556 37.01 -8.34 12.10
CA ASP A 556 38.15 -9.24 11.91
C ASP A 556 39.34 -8.40 11.41
N GLY A 557 40.47 -8.55 12.09
CA GLY A 557 41.65 -7.74 11.85
C GLY A 557 42.12 -7.81 10.40
N ALA A 558 41.88 -6.74 9.65
CA ALA A 558 42.83 -6.29 8.65
C ALA A 558 43.52 -5.05 9.24
N PRO A 559 44.86 -5.01 9.29
CA PRO A 559 45.55 -3.77 9.58
C PRO A 559 45.15 -2.80 8.45
N LEU A 560 44.59 -1.65 8.80
CA LEU A 560 44.74 -0.50 7.92
C LEU A 560 46.23 -0.15 7.93
N ALA A 561 46.95 -0.81 7.02
CA ALA A 561 48.23 -0.40 6.46
C ALA A 561 48.04 0.94 5.75
N LYS A 562 47.69 1.96 6.55
CA LYS A 562 47.61 3.41 6.30
C LYS A 562 47.58 4.22 7.62
N SER A 563 47.48 3.58 8.80
CA SER A 563 47.51 4.27 10.11
C SER A 563 48.84 4.12 10.88
N ALA A 564 49.60 3.03 10.66
CA ALA A 564 50.90 2.85 11.32
C ALA A 564 52.00 3.82 10.82
N ALA A 565 51.89 4.31 9.58
CA ALA A 565 52.75 5.39 9.09
C ALA A 565 52.45 6.74 9.77
N ALA A 566 51.23 6.94 10.30
CA ALA A 566 50.83 8.15 11.02
C ALA A 566 51.16 8.09 12.52
N ALA A 567 51.18 6.90 13.13
CA ALA A 567 51.54 6.72 14.53
C ALA A 567 53.07 6.80 14.76
N GLN A 568 53.88 6.31 13.82
CA GLN A 568 55.34 6.52 13.88
C GLN A 568 55.72 7.98 13.61
N ALA A 569 54.93 8.70 12.80
CA ALA A 569 55.07 10.15 12.60
C ALA A 569 54.59 10.99 13.80
N LEU A 570 53.77 10.43 14.70
CA LEU A 570 53.29 11.13 15.91
C LEU A 570 54.31 11.10 17.05
N ALA A 571 55.25 10.14 17.04
CA ALA A 571 56.38 10.14 17.98
C ALA A 571 57.40 11.25 17.65
N ASP A 572 57.60 11.56 16.37
CA ASP A 572 58.47 12.66 15.91
C ASP A 572 57.80 14.05 16.01
N ALA A 573 56.48 14.12 16.20
CA ALA A 573 55.70 15.37 16.24
C ALA A 573 55.58 16.02 17.65
N THR A 574 56.39 15.58 18.61
CA THR A 574 56.53 16.27 19.92
C THR A 574 57.52 17.43 19.90
N ALA A 575 58.20 17.67 18.77
CA ALA A 575 58.90 18.92 18.51
C ALA A 575 57.92 19.95 17.93
N ALA A 576 57.77 21.10 18.58
CA ALA A 576 57.02 22.24 18.03
C ALA A 576 57.58 22.57 16.63
N PRO A 577 56.77 22.56 15.56
CA PRO A 577 57.27 22.91 14.24
C PRO A 577 57.68 24.38 14.25
N VAL A 578 58.97 24.63 14.07
CA VAL A 578 59.48 25.96 13.76
C VAL A 578 59.09 26.24 12.31
N TYR A 579 57.90 26.80 12.10
CA TYR A 579 57.48 27.27 10.78
C TYR A 579 58.43 28.38 10.33
N ARG A 580 58.99 28.30 9.11
CA ARG A 580 59.68 29.43 8.48
C ARG A 580 58.65 30.46 8.05
N GLY A 581 58.18 31.26 9.02
CA GLY A 581 57.13 32.27 8.87
C GLY A 581 55.78 31.79 9.41
N ALA A 582 55.05 32.70 10.06
CA ALA A 582 53.74 32.43 10.65
C ALA A 582 52.69 32.14 9.55
N PRO A 583 52.04 30.97 9.53
CA PRO A 583 51.00 30.62 8.56
C PRO A 583 49.88 31.66 8.52
N ARG A 584 49.45 32.10 7.32
CA ARG A 584 48.35 33.06 7.17
C ARG A 584 47.04 32.34 6.95
N VAL A 585 46.18 32.34 7.96
CA VAL A 585 44.91 31.61 7.97
C VAL A 585 43.75 32.60 7.79
N LEU A 586 43.03 32.50 6.68
CA LEU A 586 41.81 33.28 6.45
C LEU A 586 40.62 32.60 7.12
N ILE A 587 39.93 33.31 8.00
CA ILE A 587 38.77 32.85 8.77
C ILE A 587 37.54 33.54 8.19
N VAL A 588 36.64 32.76 7.60
CA VAL A 588 35.41 33.25 6.95
C VAL A 588 34.21 32.72 7.71
N ASP A 589 33.54 33.61 8.46
CA ASP A 589 32.37 33.31 9.27
C ASP A 589 31.57 34.59 9.45
N ASP A 590 30.24 34.55 9.42
CA ASP A 590 29.39 35.74 9.55
C ASP A 590 29.26 36.22 11.02
N HIS A 591 29.53 35.35 12.00
CA HIS A 591 29.44 35.66 13.41
C HIS A 591 30.75 36.24 13.97
N GLU A 592 30.72 37.47 14.48
CA GLU A 592 31.88 38.18 15.03
C GLU A 592 32.56 37.44 16.18
N THR A 593 31.77 36.81 17.06
CA THR A 593 32.27 36.02 18.19
C THR A 593 33.04 34.77 17.76
N VAL A 594 32.61 34.11 16.67
CA VAL A 594 33.30 32.94 16.11
C VAL A 594 34.61 33.36 15.45
N ARG A 595 34.60 34.46 14.68
CA ARG A 595 35.81 35.03 14.08
C ARG A 595 36.86 35.40 15.14
N ALA A 596 36.45 36.09 16.21
CA ALA A 596 37.35 36.48 17.30
C ALA A 596 37.94 35.25 18.01
N ALA A 597 37.11 34.24 18.33
CA ALA A 597 37.59 33.03 18.99
C ALA A 597 38.58 32.23 18.12
N LEU A 598 38.33 32.10 16.81
CA LEU A 598 39.24 31.42 15.90
C LEU A 598 40.53 32.22 15.66
N GLN A 599 40.44 33.55 15.65
CA GLN A 599 41.62 34.43 15.56
C GLN A 599 42.52 34.26 16.78
N ASP A 600 41.96 34.31 18.00
CA ASP A 600 42.70 34.07 19.24
C ASP A 600 43.37 32.70 19.26
N GLN A 601 42.69 31.66 18.73
CA GLN A 601 43.25 30.32 18.62
C GLN A 601 44.38 30.23 17.58
N CYS A 602 44.27 30.93 16.45
CA CYS A 602 45.34 31.03 15.45
C CYS A 602 46.57 31.74 16.02
N ASP A 603 46.37 32.86 16.73
CA ASP A 603 47.45 33.64 17.34
C ASP A 603 48.17 32.81 18.42
N ALA A 604 47.43 32.06 19.25
CA ALA A 604 48.00 31.14 20.25
C ALA A 604 48.82 29.99 19.62
N LEU A 605 48.58 29.65 18.36
CA LEU A 605 49.32 28.63 17.60
C LEU A 605 50.46 29.22 16.75
N GLY A 606 50.76 30.52 16.88
CA GLY A 606 51.80 31.20 16.11
C GLY A 606 51.46 31.40 14.64
N CYS A 607 50.17 31.37 14.29
CA CYS A 607 49.64 31.70 12.96
C CYS A 607 49.14 33.15 12.94
N VAL A 608 48.99 33.73 11.75
CA VAL A 608 48.35 35.03 11.55
C VAL A 608 46.91 34.80 11.11
N GLY A 609 45.95 35.04 12.01
CA GLY A 609 44.53 35.00 11.69
C GLY A 609 44.07 36.25 10.93
N ILE A 610 43.47 36.07 9.76
CA ILE A 610 42.88 37.13 8.94
C ILE A 610 41.38 36.87 8.90
N VAL A 611 40.56 37.83 9.31
CA VAL A 611 39.12 37.64 9.46
C VAL A 611 38.33 38.26 8.31
N ALA A 612 37.34 37.54 7.80
CA ALA A 612 36.40 38.00 6.78
C ALA A 612 34.96 37.68 7.24
N GLY A 613 34.08 38.68 7.21
CA GLY A 613 32.69 38.55 7.65
C GLY A 613 31.71 38.09 6.57
N SER A 614 32.16 38.02 5.31
CA SER A 614 31.35 37.69 4.14
C SER A 614 32.19 36.96 3.09
N GLY A 615 31.54 36.29 2.14
CA GLY A 615 32.21 35.64 1.02
C GLY A 615 32.89 36.64 0.08
N GLU A 616 32.29 37.81 -0.15
CA GLU A 616 32.92 38.88 -0.93
C GLU A 616 34.21 39.41 -0.27
N ASP A 617 34.19 39.56 1.06
CA ASP A 617 35.35 39.99 1.84
C ASP A 617 36.48 38.95 1.76
N ALA A 618 36.12 37.67 1.81
CA ALA A 618 37.06 36.57 1.66
C ALA A 618 37.76 36.60 0.30
N LEU A 619 37.02 36.82 -0.80
CA LEU A 619 37.59 36.95 -2.14
C LEU A 619 38.52 38.17 -2.26
N ARG A 620 38.18 39.30 -1.64
CA ARG A 620 39.07 40.48 -1.58
C ARG A 620 40.39 40.15 -0.87
N HIS A 621 40.34 39.45 0.26
CA HIS A 621 41.56 39.04 0.98
C HIS A 621 42.42 38.06 0.18
N LEU A 622 41.80 37.12 -0.55
CA LEU A 622 42.49 36.19 -1.44
C LEU A 622 43.14 36.89 -2.64
N ALA A 623 42.54 37.98 -3.14
CA ALA A 623 43.10 38.78 -4.24
C ALA A 623 44.25 39.70 -3.80
N GLN A 624 44.27 40.16 -2.53
CA GLN A 624 45.19 41.18 -2.04
C GLN A 624 46.49 40.64 -1.42
N GLY A 625 46.57 39.35 -1.08
CA GLY A 625 47.76 38.82 -0.40
C GLY A 625 47.86 37.30 -0.35
N ARG A 626 48.99 36.83 0.19
CA ARG A 626 49.27 35.40 0.36
C ARG A 626 48.43 34.83 1.51
N ILE A 627 47.54 33.89 1.21
CA ILE A 627 46.78 33.08 2.18
C ILE A 627 47.26 31.65 2.07
N ASP A 628 47.61 31.04 3.19
CA ASP A 628 48.11 29.66 3.23
C ASP A 628 46.99 28.65 3.45
N MET A 629 45.93 29.05 4.14
CA MET A 629 44.80 28.20 4.50
C MET A 629 43.54 29.04 4.68
N VAL A 630 42.39 28.49 4.32
CA VAL A 630 41.07 29.08 4.53
C VAL A 630 40.27 28.19 5.46
N LEU A 631 39.78 28.75 6.55
CA LEU A 631 38.76 28.21 7.44
C LEU A 631 37.42 28.83 7.04
N LEU A 632 36.50 28.02 6.52
CA LEU A 632 35.30 28.51 5.84
C LEU A 632 34.02 27.96 6.47
N ASP A 633 33.14 28.81 6.96
CA ASP A 633 31.77 28.40 7.27
C ASP A 633 31.01 28.02 6.00
N CYS A 634 30.27 26.92 6.06
CA CYS A 634 29.40 26.49 4.97
C CYS A 634 28.17 27.40 4.82
N ASN A 635 27.68 27.99 5.92
CA ASN A 635 26.43 28.76 5.92
C ASN A 635 26.68 30.26 6.07
N LEU A 636 27.16 30.90 5.01
CA LEU A 636 27.29 32.36 4.96
C LEU A 636 25.99 33.01 4.40
N PRO A 637 25.61 34.21 4.86
CA PRO A 637 24.36 34.87 4.47
C PRO A 637 24.39 35.48 3.07
N ASP A 638 25.57 35.78 2.52
CA ASP A 638 25.76 36.40 1.21
C ASP A 638 26.03 35.37 0.10
N ILE A 639 27.13 34.63 0.21
CA ILE A 639 27.56 33.61 -0.76
C ILE A 639 27.72 32.31 0.01
N ASP A 640 26.87 31.33 -0.31
CA ASP A 640 26.97 29.97 0.23
C ASP A 640 28.42 29.45 0.20
N GLY A 641 28.90 28.88 1.31
CA GLY A 641 30.29 28.48 1.48
C GLY A 641 30.75 27.46 0.44
N TYR A 642 29.86 26.60 -0.04
CA TYR A 642 30.14 25.70 -1.17
C TYR A 642 30.35 26.45 -2.49
N ALA A 643 29.56 27.50 -2.73
CA ALA A 643 29.69 28.34 -3.90
C ALA A 643 30.99 29.14 -3.85
N LEU A 644 31.33 29.69 -2.68
CA LEU A 644 32.58 30.39 -2.45
C LEU A 644 33.80 29.49 -2.69
N ALA A 645 33.78 28.25 -2.18
CA ALA A 645 34.86 27.28 -2.44
C ALA A 645 35.05 27.02 -3.95
N ARG A 646 33.95 26.85 -4.71
CA ARG A 646 34.01 26.70 -6.17
C ARG A 646 34.58 27.93 -6.87
N MET A 647 34.20 29.13 -6.43
CA MET A 647 34.72 30.38 -6.97
C MET A 647 36.23 30.50 -6.75
N ILE A 648 36.71 30.17 -5.54
CA ILE A 648 38.14 30.14 -5.23
C ILE A 648 38.88 29.16 -6.15
N ARG A 649 38.35 27.94 -6.35
CA ARG A 649 38.97 26.96 -7.27
C ARG A 649 38.99 27.43 -8.73
N GLN A 650 37.94 28.11 -9.19
CA GLN A 650 37.91 28.66 -10.54
C GLN A 650 38.95 29.77 -10.72
N GLU A 651 39.11 30.65 -9.72
CA GLU A 651 40.09 31.74 -9.74
C GLU A 651 41.52 31.21 -9.68
N GLU A 652 41.79 30.18 -8.88
CA GLU A 652 43.06 29.45 -8.85
C GLU A 652 43.40 28.85 -10.23
N ALA A 653 42.44 28.16 -10.86
CA ALA A 653 42.62 27.57 -12.18
C ALA A 653 42.84 28.63 -13.28
N ALA A 654 42.06 29.71 -13.25
CA ALA A 654 42.15 30.81 -14.22
C ALA A 654 43.50 31.54 -14.15
N ARG A 655 44.03 31.74 -12.93
CA ARG A 655 45.30 32.44 -12.71
C ARG A 655 46.52 31.50 -12.67
N LYS A 656 46.33 30.18 -12.80
CA LYS A 656 47.36 29.17 -12.52
C LYS A 656 48.04 29.40 -11.17
N ALA A 657 47.28 29.86 -10.18
CA ALA A 657 47.78 30.15 -8.85
C ALA A 657 47.93 28.85 -8.03
N ARG A 658 48.74 28.90 -6.97
CA ARG A 658 48.88 27.79 -6.04
C ARG A 658 47.54 27.47 -5.39
N ARG A 659 47.20 26.18 -5.34
CA ARG A 659 46.01 25.67 -4.64
C ARG A 659 46.12 25.96 -3.13
N VAL A 660 45.18 26.72 -2.57
CA VAL A 660 45.06 26.98 -1.13
C VAL A 660 44.27 25.87 -0.45
N SER A 661 44.65 25.49 0.77
CA SER A 661 43.90 24.51 1.56
C SER A 661 42.60 25.16 2.08
N ILE A 662 41.44 24.62 1.72
CA ILE A 662 40.12 25.11 2.18
C ILE A 662 39.52 24.08 3.12
N ILE A 663 39.33 24.42 4.39
CA ILE A 663 38.72 23.55 5.41
C ILE A 663 37.38 24.12 5.83
N ALA A 664 36.33 23.34 5.62
CA ALA A 664 34.99 23.69 6.08
C ALA A 664 34.90 23.63 7.61
N ILE A 665 34.25 24.61 8.22
CA ILE A 665 33.87 24.62 9.63
C ILE A 665 32.34 24.56 9.68
N SER A 666 31.79 23.42 10.10
CA SER A 666 30.35 23.17 10.03
C SER A 666 29.75 22.70 11.36
N ALA A 667 28.52 23.13 11.63
CA ALA A 667 27.69 22.58 12.72
C ALA A 667 26.95 21.29 12.30
N GLU A 668 26.90 20.99 11.00
CA GLU A 668 26.24 19.80 10.46
C GLU A 668 27.24 18.63 10.33
N SER A 669 26.88 17.49 10.91
CA SER A 669 27.69 16.27 10.89
C SER A 669 26.97 15.15 10.14
N GLY A 670 27.60 14.67 9.07
CA GLY A 670 27.07 13.56 8.25
C GLY A 670 27.86 13.35 6.97
N ASP A 671 27.82 12.12 6.42
CA ASP A 671 28.58 11.75 5.23
C ASP A 671 28.16 12.53 3.98
N MET A 672 26.86 12.86 3.86
CA MET A 672 26.34 13.67 2.77
C MET A 672 26.92 15.09 2.78
N HIS A 673 26.98 15.73 3.95
CA HIS A 673 27.56 17.06 4.13
C HIS A 673 29.05 17.06 3.80
N ARG A 674 29.79 16.05 4.27
CA ARG A 674 31.22 15.87 3.96
C ARG A 674 31.47 15.67 2.47
N MET A 675 30.63 14.89 1.79
CA MET A 675 30.70 14.68 0.34
C MET A 675 30.49 15.99 -0.41
N LEU A 676 29.48 16.78 -0.02
CA LEU A 676 29.19 18.08 -0.61
C LEU A 676 30.36 19.07 -0.45
N CYS A 677 31.01 19.10 0.72
CA CYS A 677 32.21 19.92 0.94
C CYS A 677 33.34 19.53 -0.01
N LEU A 678 33.63 18.23 -0.14
CA LEU A 678 34.71 17.75 -1.02
C LEU A 678 34.42 18.01 -2.50
N GLU A 679 33.18 17.77 -2.96
CA GLU A 679 32.74 18.04 -4.34
C GLU A 679 32.79 19.53 -4.69
N SER A 680 32.55 20.41 -3.71
CA SER A 680 32.70 21.85 -3.89
C SER A 680 34.17 22.33 -4.00
N GLY A 681 35.12 21.42 -3.79
CA GLY A 681 36.55 21.69 -3.90
C GLY A 681 37.27 21.95 -2.57
N MET A 682 36.63 21.73 -1.43
CA MET A 682 37.25 21.83 -0.10
C MET A 682 38.13 20.59 0.20
N ASP A 683 39.12 20.74 1.07
CA ASP A 683 40.13 19.72 1.40
C ASP A 683 39.84 18.98 2.72
N GLY A 684 38.91 19.48 3.53
CA GLY A 684 38.53 18.87 4.80
C GLY A 684 37.32 19.53 5.44
N VAL A 685 36.79 18.88 6.49
CA VAL A 685 35.65 19.37 7.28
C VAL A 685 35.97 19.20 8.76
N LEU A 686 35.75 20.25 9.54
CA LEU A 686 35.88 20.30 10.99
C LEU A 686 34.55 20.70 11.62
N GLY A 687 34.21 20.07 12.74
CA GLY A 687 32.96 20.34 13.47
C GLY A 687 33.05 21.54 14.41
N LYS A 688 31.99 22.35 14.49
CA LYS A 688 31.81 23.37 15.54
C LYS A 688 31.31 22.69 16.85
N PRO A 689 31.81 23.08 18.06
CA PRO A 689 32.82 24.09 18.33
C PRO A 689 34.25 23.58 18.10
N LEU A 690 35.09 24.41 17.47
CA LEU A 690 36.48 24.07 17.18
C LEU A 690 37.36 24.26 18.43
N ARG A 691 38.02 23.17 18.88
CA ARG A 691 38.97 23.20 20.00
C ARG A 691 40.40 23.46 19.49
N LEU A 692 41.22 24.10 20.31
CA LEU A 692 42.62 24.46 19.98
C LEU A 692 43.45 23.28 19.46
N ASP A 693 43.34 22.10 20.08
CA ASP A 693 44.07 20.90 19.63
C ASP A 693 43.62 20.40 18.25
N THR A 694 42.33 20.49 17.95
CA THR A 694 41.76 20.10 16.66
C THR A 694 42.23 21.06 15.56
N LEU A 695 42.26 22.36 15.86
CA LEU A 695 42.82 23.37 14.95
C LEU A 695 44.33 23.15 14.74
N ARG A 696 45.09 22.87 15.81
CA ARG A 696 46.52 22.55 15.72
C ARG A 696 46.80 21.36 14.82
N GLN A 697 46.04 20.28 14.97
CA GLN A 697 46.17 19.09 14.10
C GLN A 697 45.80 19.41 12.65
N ALA A 698 44.78 20.25 12.44
CA ALA A 698 44.38 20.66 11.11
C ALA A 698 45.47 21.47 10.41
N ILE A 699 46.03 22.48 11.08
CA ILE A 699 47.12 23.29 10.55
C ILE A 699 48.33 22.41 10.26
N ALA A 700 48.73 21.52 11.19
CA ALA A 700 49.86 20.62 10.96
C ALA A 700 49.65 19.66 9.77
N ARG A 701 48.40 19.31 9.45
CA ARG A 701 48.05 18.37 8.38
C ARG A 701 47.90 19.02 7.01
N TRP A 702 47.35 20.23 6.96
CA TRP A 702 46.96 20.90 5.71
C TRP A 702 47.79 22.15 5.40
N TYR A 703 48.78 22.48 6.24
CA TYR A 703 49.80 23.47 5.90
C TYR A 703 50.86 22.84 4.98
N PRO A 704 51.09 23.39 3.78
CA PRO A 704 52.08 22.87 2.86
C PRO A 704 53.49 23.11 3.38
N THR A 705 54.23 22.03 3.66
CA THR A 705 55.69 22.03 3.83
C THR A 705 56.36 21.85 2.47
N ASP A 706 57.46 22.56 2.21
CA ASP A 706 58.19 22.64 0.91
C ASP A 706 58.77 21.30 0.37
N ALA A 707 58.37 20.14 0.89
CA ALA A 707 58.79 18.83 0.37
C ALA A 707 58.23 18.53 -1.04
N ASP A 708 57.21 19.26 -1.51
CA ASP A 708 56.63 19.10 -2.85
C ASP A 708 57.29 19.96 -3.95
N ASN A 709 58.34 20.74 -3.64
CA ASN A 709 58.95 21.69 -4.59
C ASN A 709 60.35 21.27 -5.11
N THR A 710 60.75 20.00 -4.98
CA THR A 710 62.08 19.50 -5.44
C THR A 710 62.05 18.62 -6.70
N LEU A 711 60.93 18.55 -7.43
CA LEU A 711 60.85 17.88 -8.72
C LEU A 711 60.77 18.86 -9.90
N GLU A 712 61.70 19.81 -9.99
CA GLU A 712 62.12 20.36 -11.28
C GLU A 712 63.60 20.04 -11.50
N VAL A 713 63.80 19.03 -12.34
CA VAL A 713 65.09 18.49 -12.76
C VAL A 713 65.87 19.57 -13.50
N SER A 714 67.02 19.90 -12.92
CA SER A 714 68.18 20.49 -13.58
C SER A 714 68.44 19.81 -14.94
N THR A 715 68.30 20.57 -16.02
CA THR A 715 69.05 20.33 -17.26
C THR A 715 69.72 21.66 -17.62
N VAL A 716 71.04 21.71 -17.43
CA VAL A 716 71.93 22.76 -17.94
C VAL A 716 72.63 22.20 -19.19
N PRO A 717 73.14 23.09 -20.06
CA PRO A 717 72.72 23.30 -21.44
C PRO A 717 73.10 22.19 -22.43
#